data_AF-A0A1C7FFL3-F1
#
_entry.id   AF-A0A1C7FFL3-F1
#
_cell.length_a   1.000
_cell.length_b   1.000
_cell.length_c   1.000
_cell.angle_alpha   90.00
_cell.angle_beta   90.00
_cell.angle_gamma   90.00
#
_symmetry.space_group_name_H-M   'P 1'
#
loop_
_entity.id
_entity.type
_entity.pdbx_description
1 polymer ?
#
loop_
_entity_poly.entity_id
_entity_poly.type
_entity_poly.pdbx_seq_one_letter_code
_entity_poly.pdbx_strand_id
1 'polypeptide(L)'
;MRGSLRAEYSFVESGRIDKAGLVKDCSLLADELGYSIFSQSHSLKDVFGLDVKHGNFGFKTLSATRQGAADSVGQLLISRASNTFIRSSTRWLLYTAGILAGSPCNHSILTLVRICNIIRNYMVVSGVGLSNFVQSSRFSLRHSRSEHQRLSTVDGLEADIDSHTYREFRITPNAVIGNDRGAIDVTEFSKGLKQLYIRSVAENAHFVIHFTRGGQRSNRLQESIRNSLKAQVDLLQDFSHSITFSEHDLKINPVLSAKASVEVDIRKAIRGYDIAGNENELPVEIFSPALRVLRESKYPTRGLKFNRLHKPFLTVHAGEDYSHILSGMRAIDETVLFCAFQSGDRIGHGLALGVIPSEWAHKQNTAYVTVGDHLDNLVWCYQKALLVVQSVPQMVGTLQLLRDKIHFWSEYLYGESHPPKRLHDAWRLRRNCPLKTLSLFNIDGKNRKVEKHDAVFKGWIVDFHDEFDTRLKAPHVELWKKYLYANNDREFFSRREQIVSVDCSGHKRTETFGFRDGRCFDSTSSSELDLYEAIQDWCIEHYSDKEISFEACPTSNIYIGRFERYHEHPIYRWCPPDPSWISKGGKFNRFGLRKGELNACINTDDAALMPTTIQNEYRLLQCVAIEYYDISSTKAADWIDRLRIKGVQIFENNHLDWAN
;
A
#
# COMPACT_ATOMS: atom_id res chain seq x y z
N MET A 1 -25.40 10.24 -0.99
CA MET A 1 -25.48 9.73 0.39
C MET A 1 -24.73 10.71 1.30
N ARG A 2 -25.45 11.49 2.14
CA ARG A 2 -24.81 12.24 3.23
C ARG A 2 -24.30 11.21 4.24
N GLY A 3 -23.01 11.25 4.55
CA GLY A 3 -22.36 10.29 5.44
C GLY A 3 -23.08 10.16 6.78
N SER A 4 -23.09 8.96 7.35
CA SER A 4 -23.61 8.77 8.70
C SER A 4 -22.86 9.71 9.65
N LEU A 5 -23.60 10.29 10.60
CA LEU A 5 -23.12 11.30 11.54
C LEU A 5 -21.78 10.89 12.18
N ARG A 6 -20.77 11.76 12.08
CA ARG A 6 -19.42 11.66 12.70
C ARG A 6 -19.40 11.23 14.18
N ALA A 7 -20.52 11.35 14.91
CA ALA A 7 -20.59 11.13 16.34
C ALA A 7 -20.27 9.68 16.77
N GLU A 8 -20.78 8.67 16.06
CA GLU A 8 -20.62 7.25 16.45
C GLU A 8 -19.15 6.79 16.34
N TYR A 9 -18.42 7.27 15.33
CA TYR A 9 -16.98 7.00 15.17
C TYR A 9 -16.16 7.59 16.31
N SER A 10 -16.48 8.81 16.74
CA SER A 10 -15.79 9.45 17.87
C SER A 10 -15.94 8.65 19.17
N PHE A 11 -17.04 7.92 19.38
CA PHE A 11 -17.19 7.04 20.56
C PHE A 11 -16.29 5.81 20.51
N VAL A 12 -16.11 5.23 19.33
CA VAL A 12 -15.21 4.07 19.13
C VAL A 12 -13.75 4.51 19.21
N GLU A 13 -13.39 5.61 18.54
CA GLU A 13 -12.01 6.12 18.52
C GLU A 13 -11.58 6.75 19.86
N SER A 14 -12.52 7.24 20.67
CA SER A 14 -12.23 7.66 22.06
C SER A 14 -12.03 6.50 23.04
N GLY A 15 -12.18 5.25 22.58
CA GLY A 15 -12.07 4.06 23.43
C GLY A 15 -13.27 3.86 24.37
N ARG A 16 -14.35 4.64 24.22
CA ARG A 16 -15.60 4.46 25.00
C ARG A 16 -16.37 3.21 24.58
N ILE A 17 -16.22 2.80 23.32
CA ILE A 17 -16.75 1.55 22.78
C ILE A 17 -15.58 0.76 22.20
N ASP A 18 -15.39 -0.45 22.69
CA ASP A 18 -14.35 -1.34 22.18
C ASP A 18 -14.71 -1.88 20.79
N LYS A 19 -13.73 -1.83 19.86
CA LYS A 19 -13.87 -2.35 18.49
C LYS A 19 -14.17 -3.85 18.49
N ALA A 20 -13.59 -4.62 19.43
CA ALA A 20 -13.89 -6.05 19.52
C ALA A 20 -15.31 -6.31 20.03
N GLY A 21 -15.81 -5.47 20.92
CA GLY A 21 -17.21 -5.43 21.34
C GLY A 21 -18.17 -5.32 20.17
N LEU A 22 -17.90 -4.44 19.20
CA LEU A 22 -18.80 -4.23 18.03
C LEU A 22 -19.03 -5.49 17.20
N VAL A 23 -18.00 -6.32 16.98
CA VAL A 23 -18.15 -7.55 16.19
C VAL A 23 -18.90 -8.62 16.98
N LYS A 24 -18.63 -8.72 18.29
CA LYS A 24 -19.40 -9.59 19.19
C LYS A 24 -20.87 -9.19 19.16
N ASP A 25 -21.16 -7.91 19.35
CA ASP A 25 -22.52 -7.35 19.31
C ASP A 25 -23.19 -7.58 17.96
N CYS A 26 -22.45 -7.40 16.85
CA CYS A 26 -22.93 -7.71 15.51
C CYS A 26 -23.34 -9.18 15.37
N SER A 27 -22.51 -10.10 15.85
CA SER A 27 -22.78 -11.54 15.76
C SER A 27 -23.99 -11.96 16.59
N LEU A 28 -24.10 -11.46 17.82
CA LEU A 28 -25.23 -11.74 18.71
C LEU A 28 -26.54 -11.17 18.15
N LEU A 29 -26.52 -9.91 17.74
CA LEU A 29 -27.69 -9.25 17.16
C LEU A 29 -28.15 -9.93 15.87
N ALA A 30 -27.21 -10.35 15.02
CA ALA A 30 -27.52 -11.13 13.83
C ALA A 30 -28.19 -12.46 14.21
N ASP A 31 -27.60 -13.26 15.12
CA ASP A 31 -28.15 -14.56 15.50
C ASP A 31 -29.56 -14.47 16.12
N GLU A 32 -29.85 -13.44 16.93
CA GLU A 32 -31.19 -13.21 17.46
C GLU A 32 -32.19 -12.76 16.38
N LEU A 33 -31.79 -11.83 15.52
CA LEU A 33 -32.64 -11.35 14.43
C LEU A 33 -32.99 -12.47 13.46
N GLY A 34 -32.00 -13.28 13.07
CA GLY A 34 -32.22 -14.44 12.22
C GLY A 34 -33.16 -15.46 12.86
N TYR A 35 -32.98 -15.75 14.16
CA TYR A 35 -33.86 -16.66 14.90
C TYR A 35 -35.30 -16.13 14.99
N SER A 36 -35.49 -14.83 15.18
CA SER A 36 -36.81 -14.20 15.26
C SER A 36 -37.67 -14.41 14.00
N ILE A 37 -37.05 -14.68 12.85
CA ILE A 37 -37.76 -15.00 11.61
C ILE A 37 -38.42 -16.39 11.65
N PHE A 38 -37.87 -17.31 12.45
CA PHE A 38 -38.37 -18.67 12.62
C PHE A 38 -39.26 -18.83 13.85
N SER A 39 -39.08 -18.00 14.88
CA SER A 39 -39.89 -18.03 16.09
C SER A 39 -41.06 -17.05 16.04
N GLN A 40 -42.31 -17.51 16.19
CA GLN A 40 -43.52 -16.66 16.25
C GLN A 40 -43.60 -15.77 17.53
N SER A 41 -42.55 -15.65 18.34
CA SER A 41 -42.58 -14.91 19.61
C SER A 41 -42.44 -13.39 19.40
N HIS A 42 -43.53 -12.67 19.59
CA HIS A 42 -43.67 -11.21 19.42
C HIS A 42 -42.98 -10.32 20.48
N SER A 43 -42.14 -10.83 21.40
CA SER A 43 -41.41 -9.96 22.33
C SER A 43 -39.96 -9.73 21.89
N LEU A 44 -39.79 -8.83 20.92
CA LEU A 44 -38.48 -8.17 20.66
C LEU A 44 -38.29 -6.93 21.56
N LYS A 45 -39.29 -6.58 22.38
CA LYS A 45 -39.26 -5.38 23.25
C LYS A 45 -38.35 -5.55 24.47
N ASP A 46 -38.15 -6.77 24.95
CA ASP A 46 -37.40 -7.02 26.20
C ASP A 46 -35.90 -7.27 25.99
N VAL A 47 -35.43 -7.51 24.76
CA VAL A 47 -34.06 -8.01 24.49
C VAL A 47 -33.04 -6.89 24.25
N PHE A 48 -33.45 -5.67 23.87
CA PHE A 48 -32.52 -4.66 23.35
C PHE A 48 -32.50 -3.32 24.11
N GLY A 49 -32.71 -3.38 25.42
CA GLY A 49 -32.27 -2.31 26.32
C GLY A 49 -30.77 -2.45 26.63
N LEU A 50 -29.88 -1.96 25.75
CA LEU A 50 -28.45 -1.69 26.02
C LEU A 50 -27.56 -2.82 26.61
N ASP A 51 -28.07 -4.03 26.87
CA ASP A 51 -27.39 -5.10 27.64
C ASP A 51 -27.04 -6.35 26.81
N VAL A 52 -26.82 -6.20 25.50
CA VAL A 52 -26.23 -7.25 24.64
C VAL A 52 -24.77 -7.59 25.05
N LYS A 53 -24.19 -6.80 25.97
CA LYS A 53 -22.79 -6.87 26.39
C LYS A 53 -22.37 -8.22 27.02
N HIS A 54 -23.32 -9.06 27.47
CA HIS A 54 -23.03 -10.24 28.30
C HIS A 54 -23.47 -11.60 27.71
N GLY A 55 -24.01 -11.66 26.49
CA GLY A 55 -24.44 -12.92 25.86
C GLY A 55 -23.31 -13.73 25.19
N ASN A 56 -23.47 -15.06 25.13
CA ASN A 56 -22.67 -15.97 24.29
C ASN A 56 -23.40 -16.24 22.97
N PHE A 57 -22.64 -16.44 21.89
CA PHE A 57 -23.20 -16.77 20.57
C PHE A 57 -23.89 -18.14 20.62
N GLY A 58 -25.22 -18.16 20.42
CA GLY A 58 -26.06 -19.32 20.71
C GLY A 58 -26.32 -20.26 19.53
N PHE A 59 -25.87 -19.91 18.32
CA PHE A 59 -26.17 -20.63 17.07
C PHE A 59 -27.68 -20.85 16.85
N LYS A 60 -28.51 -19.91 17.34
CA LYS A 60 -29.98 -20.04 17.37
C LYS A 60 -30.54 -20.07 15.96
N THR A 61 -30.10 -19.15 15.09
CA THR A 61 -30.54 -19.09 13.70
C THR A 61 -30.19 -20.39 12.98
N LEU A 62 -28.94 -20.85 13.11
CA LEU A 62 -28.49 -22.07 12.44
C LEU A 62 -29.29 -23.29 12.90
N SER A 63 -29.61 -23.37 14.20
CA SER A 63 -30.45 -24.43 14.75
C SER A 63 -31.86 -24.40 14.16
N ALA A 64 -32.46 -23.21 14.04
CA ALA A 64 -33.79 -23.05 13.44
C ALA A 64 -33.84 -23.46 11.96
N THR A 65 -32.80 -23.18 11.17
CA THR A 65 -32.73 -23.62 9.76
C THR A 65 -32.74 -25.14 9.59
N ARG A 66 -32.43 -25.91 10.64
CA ARG A 66 -32.41 -27.37 10.63
C ARG A 66 -33.72 -28.03 11.11
N GLN A 67 -34.62 -27.27 11.74
CA GLN A 67 -35.74 -27.81 12.52
C GLN A 67 -37.13 -27.66 11.85
N GLY A 68 -37.26 -26.93 10.74
CA GLY A 68 -38.58 -26.67 10.13
C GLY A 68 -38.58 -26.48 8.61
N ALA A 69 -39.75 -26.64 7.99
CA ALA A 69 -40.01 -26.21 6.61
C ALA A 69 -40.03 -24.68 6.55
N ALA A 70 -39.55 -24.10 5.44
CA ALA A 70 -39.55 -22.65 5.27
C ALA A 70 -40.92 -22.17 4.79
N ASP A 71 -41.67 -21.51 5.66
CA ASP A 71 -43.06 -21.07 5.42
C ASP A 71 -43.14 -19.61 4.94
N SER A 72 -42.03 -18.87 4.95
CA SER A 72 -41.93 -17.51 4.46
C SER A 72 -40.70 -17.28 3.57
N VAL A 73 -40.74 -16.23 2.74
CA VAL A 73 -39.60 -15.82 1.91
C VAL A 73 -38.36 -15.55 2.78
N GLY A 74 -38.53 -14.90 3.93
CA GLY A 74 -37.43 -14.64 4.86
C GLY A 74 -36.77 -15.92 5.40
N GLN A 75 -37.60 -16.88 5.83
CA GLN A 75 -37.12 -18.19 6.30
C GLN A 75 -36.40 -18.96 5.18
N LEU A 76 -36.94 -18.96 3.96
CA LEU A 76 -36.34 -19.63 2.81
C LEU A 76 -34.95 -19.06 2.51
N LEU A 77 -34.81 -17.73 2.47
CA LEU A 77 -33.55 -17.06 2.18
C LEU A 77 -32.49 -17.35 3.27
N ILE A 78 -32.86 -17.28 4.55
CA ILE A 78 -31.93 -17.59 5.65
C ILE A 78 -31.54 -19.08 5.64
N SER A 79 -32.48 -19.99 5.40
CA SER A 79 -32.18 -21.42 5.26
C SER A 79 -31.22 -21.69 4.10
N ARG A 80 -31.38 -21.01 2.96
CA ARG A 80 -30.44 -21.11 1.83
C ARG A 80 -29.06 -20.54 2.17
N ALA A 81 -28.97 -19.47 2.97
CA ALA A 81 -27.71 -18.91 3.43
C ALA A 81 -26.87 -19.89 4.29
N SER A 82 -27.50 -20.90 4.90
CA SER A 82 -26.79 -21.94 5.66
C SER A 82 -25.99 -22.91 4.78
N ASN A 83 -26.30 -23.01 3.48
CA ASN A 83 -25.66 -23.94 2.56
C ASN A 83 -24.21 -23.53 2.27
N THR A 84 -23.25 -24.35 2.73
CA THR A 84 -21.82 -24.10 2.58
C THR A 84 -21.30 -24.26 1.14
N PHE A 85 -22.04 -24.89 0.24
CA PHE A 85 -21.67 -24.99 -1.18
C PHE A 85 -21.89 -23.68 -1.95
N ILE A 86 -22.59 -22.72 -1.35
CA ILE A 86 -22.80 -21.38 -1.92
C ILE A 86 -21.66 -20.47 -1.44
N ARG A 87 -21.17 -19.59 -2.33
CA ARG A 87 -20.13 -18.59 -2.00
C ARG A 87 -20.51 -17.74 -0.79
N SER A 88 -19.53 -17.42 0.04
CA SER A 88 -19.72 -16.68 1.30
C SER A 88 -20.42 -15.33 1.13
N SER A 89 -20.10 -14.57 0.06
CA SER A 89 -20.75 -13.29 -0.25
C SER A 89 -22.24 -13.45 -0.59
N THR A 90 -22.59 -14.45 -1.38
CA THR A 90 -23.98 -14.78 -1.71
C THR A 90 -24.74 -15.25 -0.47
N ARG A 91 -24.11 -16.05 0.41
CA ARG A 91 -24.72 -16.45 1.69
C ARG A 91 -25.04 -15.25 2.57
N TRP A 92 -24.11 -14.29 2.67
CA TRP A 92 -24.35 -13.04 3.42
C TRP A 92 -25.49 -12.21 2.83
N LEU A 93 -25.57 -12.12 1.49
CA LEU A 93 -26.67 -11.42 0.80
C LEU A 93 -28.02 -12.10 1.04
N LEU A 94 -28.08 -13.43 0.94
CA LEU A 94 -29.29 -14.21 1.22
C LEU A 94 -29.73 -14.03 2.67
N TYR A 95 -28.79 -14.07 3.61
CA TYR A 95 -29.06 -13.89 5.03
C TYR A 95 -29.64 -12.50 5.33
N THR A 96 -28.97 -11.44 4.86
CA THR A 96 -29.40 -10.05 5.09
C THR A 96 -30.72 -9.74 4.37
N ALA A 97 -30.91 -10.24 3.14
CA ALA A 97 -32.19 -10.14 2.44
C ALA A 97 -33.32 -10.88 3.17
N GLY A 98 -33.02 -12.04 3.75
CA GLY A 98 -33.99 -12.81 4.54
C GLY A 98 -34.43 -12.10 5.82
N ILE A 99 -33.51 -11.43 6.52
CA ILE A 99 -33.84 -10.57 7.67
C ILE A 99 -34.77 -9.43 7.24
N LEU A 100 -34.44 -8.74 6.14
CA LEU A 100 -35.24 -7.61 5.64
C LEU A 100 -36.62 -8.04 5.14
N ALA A 101 -36.73 -9.23 4.54
CA ALA A 101 -38.00 -9.76 4.05
C ALA A 101 -38.90 -10.30 5.17
N GLY A 102 -38.30 -10.80 6.28
CA GLY A 102 -39.02 -11.51 7.32
C GLY A 102 -39.41 -10.69 8.56
N SER A 103 -38.86 -9.48 8.76
CA SER A 103 -39.02 -8.75 10.04
C SER A 103 -39.65 -7.36 9.87
N PRO A 104 -40.74 -7.04 10.60
CA PRO A 104 -41.32 -5.69 10.63
C PRO A 104 -40.67 -4.74 11.66
N CYS A 105 -39.65 -5.20 12.42
CA CYS A 105 -39.04 -4.41 13.50
C CYS A 105 -37.90 -3.48 13.01
N ASN A 106 -38.21 -2.20 12.84
CA ASN A 106 -37.26 -1.22 12.31
C ASN A 106 -36.02 -0.97 13.20
N HIS A 107 -36.14 -0.93 14.54
CA HIS A 107 -35.03 -0.46 15.38
C HIS A 107 -33.83 -1.42 15.43
N SER A 108 -34.04 -2.71 15.67
CA SER A 108 -32.95 -3.70 15.78
C SER A 108 -32.24 -3.93 14.43
N ILE A 109 -32.99 -3.90 13.32
CA ILE A 109 -32.42 -3.93 11.97
C ILE A 109 -31.56 -2.69 11.73
N LEU A 110 -32.04 -1.50 12.10
CA LEU A 110 -31.26 -0.28 11.98
C LEU A 110 -29.98 -0.34 12.82
N THR A 111 -30.02 -0.90 14.02
CA THR A 111 -28.82 -1.11 14.86
C THR A 111 -27.84 -2.07 14.19
N LEU A 112 -28.31 -3.20 13.63
CA LEU A 112 -27.46 -4.13 12.88
C LEU A 112 -26.81 -3.43 11.67
N VAL A 113 -27.59 -2.69 10.88
CA VAL A 113 -27.11 -1.94 9.72
C VAL A 113 -26.07 -0.90 10.14
N ARG A 114 -26.28 -0.19 11.26
CA ARG A 114 -25.31 0.78 11.80
C ARG A 114 -24.01 0.10 12.20
N ILE A 115 -24.06 -0.98 12.98
CA ILE A 115 -22.86 -1.73 13.40
C ILE A 115 -22.12 -2.27 12.17
N CYS A 116 -22.82 -2.89 11.22
CA CYS A 116 -22.25 -3.36 9.96
C CYS A 116 -21.58 -2.23 9.17
N ASN A 117 -22.17 -1.04 9.10
CA ASN A 117 -21.57 0.11 8.42
C ASN A 117 -20.33 0.64 9.14
N ILE A 118 -20.33 0.68 10.47
CA ILE A 118 -19.15 1.06 11.27
C ILE A 118 -18.01 0.08 11.01
N ILE A 119 -18.28 -1.23 11.11
CA ILE A 119 -17.29 -2.29 10.84
C ILE A 119 -16.79 -2.19 9.39
N ARG A 120 -17.71 -2.06 8.41
CA ARG A 120 -17.37 -1.89 6.99
C ARG A 120 -16.41 -0.71 6.81
N ASN A 121 -16.70 0.44 7.40
CA ASN A 121 -15.87 1.63 7.22
C ASN A 121 -14.46 1.48 7.83
N TYR A 122 -14.32 0.74 8.93
CA TYR A 122 -13.00 0.35 9.45
C TYR A 122 -12.28 -0.66 8.57
N MET A 123 -13.02 -1.52 7.87
CA MET A 123 -12.46 -2.47 6.91
C MET A 123 -12.01 -1.74 5.64
N VAL A 124 -12.85 -0.92 5.02
CA VAL A 124 -12.55 -0.22 3.75
C VAL A 124 -11.79 1.10 3.93
N VAL A 125 -11.29 1.38 5.14
CA VAL A 125 -10.48 2.58 5.45
C VAL A 125 -11.20 3.93 5.27
N SER A 126 -12.49 3.91 4.95
CA SER A 126 -13.28 5.09 4.58
C SER A 126 -13.30 6.15 5.70
N GLY A 127 -12.49 7.19 5.53
CA GLY A 127 -12.43 8.34 6.45
C GLY A 127 -11.78 8.06 7.81
N VAL A 128 -11.13 6.91 7.99
CA VAL A 128 -10.44 6.51 9.23
C VAL A 128 -8.91 6.39 9.08
N GLY A 129 -8.40 6.39 7.85
CA GLY A 129 -6.96 6.33 7.52
C GLY A 129 -6.35 4.93 7.62
N LEU A 130 -5.23 4.71 6.90
CA LEU A 130 -4.61 3.38 6.72
C LEU A 130 -4.12 2.76 8.05
N SER A 131 -3.72 3.57 9.02
CA SER A 131 -3.34 3.10 10.37
C SER A 131 -4.46 2.30 11.06
N ASN A 132 -5.71 2.74 10.90
CA ASN A 132 -6.88 2.09 11.50
C ASN A 132 -7.24 0.78 10.77
N PHE A 133 -6.96 0.70 9.47
CA PHE A 133 -7.08 -0.54 8.71
C PHE A 133 -6.09 -1.62 9.16
N VAL A 134 -4.83 -1.26 9.44
CA VAL A 134 -3.85 -2.24 9.93
C VAL A 134 -4.29 -2.82 11.27
N GLN A 135 -4.88 -2.00 12.14
CA GLN A 135 -5.44 -2.46 13.42
C GLN A 135 -6.66 -3.36 13.23
N SER A 136 -7.58 -3.04 12.30
CA SER A 136 -8.77 -3.87 12.02
C SER A 136 -8.42 -5.16 11.25
N SER A 137 -7.41 -5.14 10.39
CA SER A 137 -6.96 -6.32 9.63
C SER A 137 -6.31 -7.38 10.50
N ARG A 138 -5.66 -6.97 11.61
CA ARG A 138 -5.06 -7.84 12.63
C ARG A 138 -6.04 -8.31 13.70
N PHE A 139 -7.33 -8.09 13.48
CA PHE A 139 -8.38 -8.41 14.44
C PHE A 139 -8.50 -9.93 14.68
N SER A 140 -8.39 -10.34 15.94
CA SER A 140 -8.33 -11.75 16.32
C SER A 140 -9.57 -12.56 15.96
N LEU A 141 -10.78 -11.97 16.00
CA LEU A 141 -12.00 -12.69 15.61
C LEU A 141 -12.11 -12.89 14.09
N ARG A 142 -11.32 -12.19 13.26
CA ARG A 142 -11.14 -12.52 11.82
C ARG A 142 -10.40 -13.85 11.64
N HIS A 143 -9.57 -14.22 12.62
CA HIS A 143 -8.80 -15.46 12.65
C HIS A 143 -9.55 -16.62 13.33
N SER A 144 -10.55 -16.35 14.17
CA SER A 144 -11.45 -17.37 14.73
C SER A 144 -12.53 -17.77 13.71
N ARG A 145 -12.11 -18.47 12.65
CA ARG A 145 -13.03 -18.98 11.62
C ARG A 145 -13.64 -20.31 12.07
N SER A 146 -14.96 -20.44 11.96
CA SER A 146 -15.62 -21.74 12.15
C SER A 146 -15.34 -22.67 10.97
N GLU A 147 -15.54 -23.98 11.13
CA GLU A 147 -15.37 -24.94 10.03
C GLU A 147 -16.23 -24.58 8.80
N HIS A 148 -17.39 -23.95 9.02
CA HIS A 148 -18.31 -23.49 7.97
C HIS A 148 -17.86 -22.23 7.21
N GLN A 149 -16.74 -21.62 7.63
CA GLN A 149 -16.08 -20.48 6.97
C GLN A 149 -14.77 -20.89 6.26
N ARG A 150 -14.38 -22.18 6.27
CA ARG A 150 -13.13 -22.67 5.65
C ARG A 150 -13.04 -22.41 4.15
N LEU A 151 -14.16 -22.32 3.45
CA LEU A 151 -14.21 -22.04 2.01
C LEU A 151 -13.89 -20.58 1.63
N SER A 152 -13.83 -19.66 2.60
CA SER A 152 -13.57 -18.23 2.34
C SER A 152 -12.22 -17.96 1.64
N THR A 153 -11.20 -18.79 1.86
CA THR A 153 -9.93 -18.68 1.14
C THR A 153 -10.08 -19.04 -0.33
N VAL A 154 -10.89 -20.06 -0.64
CA VAL A 154 -11.22 -20.45 -2.02
C VAL A 154 -12.12 -19.40 -2.66
N ASP A 155 -13.16 -18.94 -1.95
CA ASP A 155 -14.03 -17.86 -2.42
C ASP A 155 -13.25 -16.57 -2.72
N GLY A 156 -12.19 -16.29 -1.95
CA GLY A 156 -11.31 -15.14 -2.17
C GLY A 156 -10.43 -15.27 -3.40
N LEU A 157 -9.90 -16.47 -3.67
CA LEU A 157 -9.20 -16.77 -4.94
C LEU A 157 -10.14 -16.73 -6.14
N GLU A 158 -11.40 -17.09 -5.94
CA GLU A 158 -12.45 -17.11 -6.96
C GLU A 158 -13.19 -15.77 -7.12
N ALA A 159 -12.87 -14.76 -6.29
CA ALA A 159 -13.53 -13.47 -6.36
C ALA A 159 -13.12 -12.73 -7.63
N ASP A 160 -14.11 -12.42 -8.49
CA ASP A 160 -13.93 -11.64 -9.72
C ASP A 160 -12.93 -12.30 -10.72
N ILE A 161 -12.65 -13.61 -10.61
CA ILE A 161 -11.77 -14.34 -11.54
C ILE A 161 -12.57 -15.07 -12.63
N ASP A 162 -12.16 -14.87 -13.88
CA ASP A 162 -12.66 -15.60 -15.05
C ASP A 162 -11.57 -15.72 -16.13
N SER A 163 -11.88 -16.32 -17.27
CA SER A 163 -10.94 -16.50 -18.39
C SER A 163 -10.51 -15.20 -19.06
N HIS A 164 -11.14 -14.06 -18.75
CA HIS A 164 -10.84 -12.75 -19.33
C HIS A 164 -10.20 -11.80 -18.32
N THR A 165 -10.00 -12.25 -17.08
CA THR A 165 -9.47 -11.44 -15.98
C THR A 165 -8.10 -11.95 -15.56
N TYR A 166 -7.10 -11.07 -15.67
CA TYR A 166 -5.74 -11.34 -15.24
C TYR A 166 -5.53 -10.89 -13.80
N ARG A 167 -4.98 -11.76 -12.96
CA ARG A 167 -4.85 -11.53 -11.51
C ARG A 167 -3.42 -11.66 -11.03
N GLU A 168 -3.00 -10.62 -10.32
CA GLU A 168 -1.76 -10.60 -9.58
C GLU A 168 -2.06 -10.66 -8.07
N PHE A 169 -1.89 -11.83 -7.47
CA PHE A 169 -2.18 -12.04 -6.06
C PHE A 169 -1.03 -11.56 -5.17
N ARG A 170 -1.37 -10.87 -4.08
CA ARG A 170 -0.42 -10.48 -3.03
C ARG A 170 -0.42 -11.53 -1.92
N ILE A 171 0.75 -12.09 -1.61
CA ILE A 171 0.93 -13.09 -0.54
C ILE A 171 2.05 -12.67 0.40
N THR A 172 1.95 -12.99 1.69
CA THR A 172 3.04 -12.71 2.63
C THR A 172 4.19 -13.71 2.43
N PRO A 173 5.43 -13.40 2.87
CA PRO A 173 6.55 -14.33 2.79
C PRO A 173 6.27 -15.69 3.44
N ASN A 174 5.43 -15.73 4.48
CA ASN A 174 5.05 -16.96 5.18
C ASN A 174 4.31 -17.97 4.29
N ALA A 175 3.73 -17.54 3.16
CA ALA A 175 3.13 -18.47 2.20
C ALA A 175 4.16 -19.47 1.63
N VAL A 176 5.45 -19.09 1.64
CA VAL A 176 6.56 -19.91 1.12
C VAL A 176 7.52 -20.31 2.25
N ILE A 177 7.61 -19.54 3.33
CA ILE A 177 8.54 -19.75 4.46
C ILE A 177 7.84 -20.45 5.65
N GLY A 178 6.55 -20.77 5.56
CA GLY A 178 5.79 -21.30 6.69
C GLY A 178 5.67 -20.30 7.87
N ASN A 179 5.04 -20.75 8.95
CA ASN A 179 4.81 -19.93 10.15
C ASN A 179 5.99 -19.97 11.14
N ASP A 180 6.75 -21.08 11.14
CA ASP A 180 7.95 -21.25 11.95
C ASP A 180 9.13 -20.68 11.16
N ARG A 181 9.57 -19.47 11.52
CA ARG A 181 10.53 -18.59 10.82
C ARG A 181 11.94 -19.18 10.61
N GLY A 182 12.06 -20.33 9.96
CA GLY A 182 13.33 -21.04 9.82
C GLY A 182 13.39 -22.13 8.76
N ALA A 183 12.32 -22.43 8.04
CA ALA A 183 12.32 -23.42 6.95
C ALA A 183 11.44 -22.97 5.79
N ILE A 184 11.66 -23.53 4.60
CA ILE A 184 10.76 -23.31 3.46
C ILE A 184 9.60 -24.30 3.58
N ASP A 185 8.36 -23.80 3.55
CA ASP A 185 7.13 -24.60 3.53
C ASP A 185 6.14 -23.99 2.52
N VAL A 186 5.89 -24.75 1.45
CA VAL A 186 5.05 -24.36 0.31
C VAL A 186 3.69 -25.05 0.31
N THR A 187 3.32 -25.73 1.39
CA THR A 187 2.13 -26.59 1.43
C THR A 187 0.84 -25.83 1.12
N GLU A 188 0.60 -24.71 1.79
CA GLU A 188 -0.59 -23.88 1.55
C GLU A 188 -0.54 -23.18 0.19
N PHE A 189 0.64 -22.72 -0.24
CA PHE A 189 0.83 -22.10 -1.54
C PHE A 189 0.51 -23.08 -2.68
N SER A 190 0.96 -24.33 -2.57
CA SER A 190 0.71 -25.39 -3.56
C SER A 190 -0.77 -25.78 -3.63
N LYS A 191 -1.51 -25.71 -2.52
CA LYS A 191 -2.97 -25.89 -2.53
C LYS A 191 -3.67 -24.78 -3.34
N GLY A 192 -3.21 -23.53 -3.20
CA GLY A 192 -3.70 -22.40 -4.00
C GLY A 192 -3.46 -22.59 -5.50
N LEU A 193 -2.22 -22.96 -5.88
CA LEU A 193 -1.87 -23.26 -7.28
C LEU A 193 -2.71 -24.38 -7.86
N LYS A 194 -2.89 -25.47 -7.11
CA LYS A 194 -3.77 -26.58 -7.52
C LYS A 194 -5.19 -26.11 -7.83
N GLN A 195 -5.74 -25.18 -7.05
CA GLN A 195 -7.09 -24.65 -7.29
C GLN A 195 -7.14 -23.84 -8.59
N LEU A 196 -6.13 -22.99 -8.85
CA LEU A 196 -6.04 -22.22 -10.09
C LEU A 196 -5.89 -23.12 -11.33
N TYR A 197 -5.11 -24.20 -11.21
CA TYR A 197 -4.92 -25.18 -12.28
C TYR A 197 -6.23 -25.93 -12.60
N ILE A 198 -6.93 -26.46 -11.59
CA ILE A 198 -8.20 -27.18 -11.78
C ILE A 198 -9.26 -26.28 -12.45
N ARG A 199 -9.18 -24.97 -12.24
CA ARG A 199 -10.09 -23.97 -12.81
C ARG A 199 -9.68 -23.48 -14.20
N SER A 200 -8.57 -23.94 -14.77
CA SER A 200 -8.05 -23.50 -16.09
C SER A 200 -7.81 -21.98 -16.15
N VAL A 201 -7.34 -21.38 -15.06
CA VAL A 201 -6.98 -19.96 -14.96
C VAL A 201 -5.52 -19.74 -14.55
N ALA A 202 -4.69 -20.79 -14.67
CA ALA A 202 -3.27 -20.74 -14.31
C ALA A 202 -2.49 -19.71 -15.13
N GLU A 203 -2.77 -19.62 -16.44
CA GLU A 203 -2.17 -18.66 -17.38
C GLU A 203 -2.58 -17.20 -17.07
N ASN A 204 -3.71 -17.01 -16.37
CA ASN A 204 -4.24 -15.70 -16.03
C ASN A 204 -3.88 -15.25 -14.60
N ALA A 205 -3.04 -16.01 -13.88
CA ALA A 205 -2.76 -15.72 -12.48
C ALA A 205 -1.29 -15.96 -12.09
N HIS A 206 -0.72 -14.99 -11.37
CA HIS A 206 0.56 -15.16 -10.67
C HIS A 206 0.56 -14.46 -9.32
N PHE A 207 1.66 -14.62 -8.58
CA PHE A 207 1.81 -14.15 -7.21
C PHE A 207 2.98 -13.18 -7.05
N VAL A 208 2.83 -12.31 -6.07
CA VAL A 208 3.83 -11.32 -5.65
C VAL A 208 3.97 -11.40 -4.15
N ILE A 209 5.22 -11.50 -3.67
CA ILE A 209 5.51 -11.53 -2.24
C ILE A 209 5.43 -10.11 -1.68
N HIS A 210 4.47 -9.89 -0.81
CA HIS A 210 4.15 -8.62 -0.19
C HIS A 210 4.76 -8.50 1.21
N PHE A 211 5.63 -7.52 1.40
CA PHE A 211 6.16 -7.12 2.70
C PHE A 211 5.31 -6.01 3.31
N THR A 212 4.84 -6.22 4.53
CA THR A 212 3.97 -5.25 5.20
C THR A 212 4.77 -4.27 6.06
N ARG A 213 4.46 -2.98 5.93
CA ARG A 213 4.94 -1.92 6.84
C ARG A 213 4.18 -1.99 8.16
N GLY A 214 4.90 -1.99 9.27
CA GLY A 214 4.35 -1.81 10.61
C GLY A 214 5.42 -1.89 11.69
N GLY A 215 5.46 -0.90 12.59
CA GLY A 215 6.50 -0.82 13.61
C GLY A 215 6.56 0.54 14.30
N GLN A 216 7.55 0.72 15.18
CA GLN A 216 7.73 1.97 15.91
C GLN A 216 8.64 2.93 15.15
N ARG A 217 8.08 4.02 14.61
CA ARG A 217 8.80 5.05 13.83
C ARG A 217 10.02 5.66 14.53
N SER A 218 10.01 5.74 15.87
CA SER A 218 11.03 6.42 16.67
C SER A 218 12.43 5.80 16.52
N ASN A 219 12.52 4.47 16.43
CA ASN A 219 13.79 3.79 16.20
C ASN A 219 14.14 3.82 14.70
N ARG A 220 15.15 4.60 14.30
CA ARG A 220 15.55 4.69 12.88
C ARG A 220 16.42 3.52 12.41
N LEU A 221 17.14 2.86 13.31
CA LEU A 221 17.95 1.70 12.98
C LEU A 221 17.09 0.49 12.58
N GLN A 222 15.96 0.28 13.28
CA GLN A 222 15.02 -0.84 13.07
C GLN A 222 15.71 -2.22 13.05
N GLU A 223 16.64 -2.45 13.97
CA GLU A 223 17.51 -3.63 13.95
C GLU A 223 16.77 -4.97 13.88
N SER A 224 15.74 -5.17 14.72
CA SER A 224 14.93 -6.39 14.73
C SER A 224 14.24 -6.66 13.38
N ILE A 225 13.65 -5.61 12.78
CA ILE A 225 12.98 -5.72 11.48
C ILE A 225 14.00 -6.04 10.38
N ARG A 226 15.15 -5.36 10.37
CA ARG A 226 16.21 -5.61 9.37
C ARG A 226 16.79 -7.01 9.49
N ASN A 227 16.98 -7.53 10.70
CA ASN A 227 17.42 -8.91 10.92
C ASN A 227 16.37 -9.92 10.46
N SER A 228 15.08 -9.68 10.76
CA SER A 228 13.99 -10.51 10.25
C SER A 228 13.89 -10.48 8.73
N LEU A 229 14.01 -9.31 8.10
CA LEU A 229 14.02 -9.17 6.65
C LEU A 229 15.20 -9.90 6.04
N LYS A 230 16.40 -9.80 6.62
CA LYS A 230 17.56 -10.56 6.16
C LYS A 230 17.30 -12.07 6.18
N ALA A 231 16.77 -12.61 7.28
CA ALA A 231 16.46 -14.03 7.38
C ALA A 231 15.41 -14.46 6.33
N GLN A 232 14.39 -13.64 6.09
CA GLN A 232 13.41 -13.88 5.02
C GLN A 232 14.06 -13.84 3.63
N VAL A 233 14.94 -12.87 3.37
CA VAL A 233 15.66 -12.77 2.10
C VAL A 233 16.50 -14.00 1.83
N ASP A 234 17.25 -14.46 2.84
CA ASP A 234 18.10 -15.65 2.73
C ASP A 234 17.24 -16.88 2.33
N LEU A 235 16.09 -17.09 2.99
CA LEU A 235 15.16 -18.20 2.69
C LEU A 235 14.45 -18.07 1.34
N LEU A 236 14.06 -16.86 0.94
CA LEU A 236 13.43 -16.62 -0.37
C LEU A 236 14.40 -16.81 -1.52
N GLN A 237 15.68 -16.47 -1.31
CA GLN A 237 16.73 -16.82 -2.26
C GLN A 237 16.88 -18.34 -2.32
N ASP A 238 16.96 -19.05 -1.20
CA ASP A 238 17.03 -20.52 -1.21
C ASP A 238 15.83 -21.16 -1.95
N PHE A 239 14.61 -20.63 -1.77
CA PHE A 239 13.41 -21.05 -2.51
C PHE A 239 13.55 -20.83 -4.02
N SER A 240 13.89 -19.60 -4.43
CA SER A 240 13.96 -19.20 -5.85
C SER A 240 14.97 -20.02 -6.65
N HIS A 241 15.92 -20.62 -5.95
CA HIS A 241 17.04 -21.35 -6.53
C HIS A 241 16.97 -22.86 -6.30
N SER A 242 15.94 -23.34 -5.60
CA SER A 242 15.74 -24.77 -5.31
C SER A 242 15.41 -25.54 -6.59
N ILE A 243 16.04 -26.70 -6.76
CA ILE A 243 15.70 -27.67 -7.82
C ILE A 243 14.44 -28.46 -7.43
N THR A 244 14.25 -28.76 -6.14
CA THR A 244 13.05 -29.48 -5.66
C THR A 244 11.75 -28.73 -5.98
N PHE A 245 11.80 -27.40 -6.02
CA PHE A 245 10.63 -26.57 -6.34
C PHE A 245 10.50 -26.26 -7.85
N SER A 246 11.45 -26.70 -8.68
CA SER A 246 11.30 -26.65 -10.14
C SER A 246 10.49 -27.82 -10.72
N GLU A 247 10.46 -28.93 -9.99
CA GLU A 247 9.87 -30.21 -10.39
C GLU A 247 8.88 -30.66 -9.30
N HIS A 248 7.91 -29.81 -8.95
CA HIS A 248 6.98 -30.06 -7.85
C HIS A 248 5.71 -30.78 -8.33
N ASP A 249 5.35 -31.90 -7.69
CA ASP A 249 4.16 -32.66 -8.02
C ASP A 249 2.89 -32.12 -7.34
N LEU A 250 1.97 -31.56 -8.13
CA LEU A 250 0.60 -31.28 -7.68
C LEU A 250 -0.26 -32.53 -7.82
N LYS A 251 -0.66 -33.13 -6.70
CA LYS A 251 -1.62 -34.26 -6.71
C LYS A 251 -3.00 -33.78 -7.11
N ILE A 252 -3.53 -34.24 -8.24
CA ILE A 252 -4.88 -33.92 -8.73
C ILE A 252 -5.80 -35.11 -8.46
N ASN A 253 -7.08 -34.85 -8.17
CA ASN A 253 -8.03 -35.93 -7.94
C ASN A 253 -8.28 -36.70 -9.26
N PRO A 254 -8.07 -38.03 -9.32
CA PRO A 254 -8.15 -38.81 -10.57
C PRO A 254 -9.50 -38.73 -11.29
N VAL A 255 -10.57 -38.36 -10.58
CA VAL A 255 -11.92 -38.21 -11.16
C VAL A 255 -12.01 -37.03 -12.15
N LEU A 256 -11.12 -36.03 -12.04
CA LEU A 256 -11.16 -34.80 -12.83
C LEU A 256 -10.11 -34.76 -13.97
N SER A 257 -9.17 -35.70 -14.02
CA SER A 257 -8.02 -35.68 -14.94
C SER A 257 -7.50 -37.09 -15.24
N ALA A 258 -7.07 -37.34 -16.48
CA ALA A 258 -6.45 -38.61 -16.90
C ALA A 258 -5.08 -38.87 -16.23
N LYS A 259 -4.41 -37.84 -15.69
CA LYS A 259 -3.17 -37.94 -14.90
C LYS A 259 -3.43 -37.67 -13.41
N ALA A 260 -2.81 -38.46 -12.54
CA ALA A 260 -2.94 -38.35 -11.08
C ALA A 260 -2.09 -37.21 -10.46
N SER A 261 -1.08 -36.73 -11.17
CA SER A 261 -0.26 -35.58 -10.78
C SER A 261 0.14 -34.75 -12.00
N VAL A 262 0.38 -33.47 -11.77
CA VAL A 262 0.96 -32.52 -12.74
C VAL A 262 2.20 -31.93 -12.12
N GLU A 263 3.30 -31.96 -12.87
CA GLU A 263 4.59 -31.40 -12.47
C GLU A 263 4.59 -29.90 -12.78
N VAL A 264 4.89 -29.08 -11.79
CA VAL A 264 4.87 -27.62 -11.89
C VAL A 264 6.16 -27.01 -11.35
N ASP A 265 6.56 -25.88 -11.93
CA ASP A 265 7.63 -25.05 -11.36
C ASP A 265 6.99 -23.96 -10.50
N ILE A 266 6.78 -24.24 -9.21
CA ILE A 266 6.12 -23.30 -8.29
C ILE A 266 6.88 -21.98 -8.12
N ARG A 267 8.17 -21.96 -8.46
CA ARG A 267 8.98 -20.74 -8.38
C ARG A 267 8.60 -19.76 -9.48
N LYS A 268 8.19 -20.25 -10.66
CA LYS A 268 7.67 -19.42 -11.76
C LYS A 268 6.35 -18.73 -11.37
N ALA A 269 5.60 -19.26 -10.41
CA ALA A 269 4.37 -18.62 -9.95
C ALA A 269 4.61 -17.30 -9.19
N ILE A 270 5.83 -17.06 -8.70
CA ILE A 270 6.21 -15.82 -8.00
C ILE A 270 6.97 -14.90 -8.96
N ARG A 271 6.40 -13.73 -9.26
CA ARG A 271 6.90 -12.84 -10.32
C ARG A 271 7.45 -11.51 -9.84
N GLY A 272 7.14 -11.13 -8.60
CA GLY A 272 7.59 -9.85 -8.07
C GLY A 272 7.61 -9.78 -6.56
N TYR A 273 8.08 -8.63 -6.07
CA TYR A 273 8.04 -8.26 -4.66
C TYR A 273 7.29 -6.94 -4.48
N ASP A 274 6.41 -6.90 -3.48
CA ASP A 274 5.60 -5.75 -3.11
C ASP A 274 5.95 -5.22 -1.71
N ILE A 275 5.76 -3.92 -1.49
CA ILE A 275 5.69 -3.33 -0.16
C ILE A 275 4.44 -2.44 -0.08
N ALA A 276 3.58 -2.69 0.92
CA ALA A 276 2.54 -1.74 1.31
C ALA A 276 2.31 -1.69 2.82
N GLY A 277 1.35 -0.86 3.23
CA GLY A 277 1.02 -0.55 4.61
C GLY A 277 1.46 0.87 4.98
N ASN A 278 1.49 1.17 6.29
CA ASN A 278 1.66 2.54 6.77
C ASN A 278 3.05 3.13 6.47
N GLU A 279 3.12 4.01 5.47
CA GLU A 279 4.34 4.73 5.06
C GLU A 279 4.89 5.64 6.15
N ASN A 280 3.98 6.21 6.96
CA ASN A 280 4.33 7.16 8.01
C ASN A 280 5.01 6.46 9.20
N GLU A 281 4.85 5.14 9.34
CA GLU A 281 5.50 4.35 10.40
C GLU A 281 6.88 3.85 9.98
N LEU A 282 6.97 3.15 8.84
CA LEU A 282 8.21 2.57 8.36
C LEU A 282 8.52 3.04 6.93
N PRO A 283 9.60 3.80 6.75
CA PRO A 283 10.01 4.28 5.43
C PRO A 283 10.59 3.15 4.57
N VAL A 284 10.60 3.36 3.25
CA VAL A 284 11.08 2.37 2.27
C VAL A 284 12.56 2.02 2.44
N GLU A 285 13.37 2.89 3.06
CA GLU A 285 14.79 2.64 3.37
C GLU A 285 15.03 1.38 4.23
N ILE A 286 14.04 0.92 5.00
CA ILE A 286 14.16 -0.32 5.78
C ILE A 286 14.20 -1.54 4.86
N PHE A 287 13.37 -1.52 3.80
CA PHE A 287 13.14 -2.65 2.90
C PHE A 287 13.97 -2.57 1.62
N SER A 288 14.38 -1.37 1.20
CA SER A 288 15.10 -1.16 -0.06
C SER A 288 16.35 -2.05 -0.24
N PRO A 289 17.17 -2.33 0.79
CA PRO A 289 18.30 -3.24 0.62
C PRO A 289 17.87 -4.68 0.35
N ALA A 290 16.82 -5.15 1.04
CA ALA A 290 16.26 -6.49 0.85
C ALA A 290 15.69 -6.65 -0.56
N LEU A 291 14.91 -5.68 -1.05
CA LEU A 291 14.34 -5.73 -2.40
C LEU A 291 15.42 -5.75 -3.50
N ARG A 292 16.47 -4.94 -3.37
CA ARG A 292 17.59 -4.95 -4.33
C ARG A 292 18.25 -6.32 -4.39
N VAL A 293 18.48 -6.95 -3.24
CA VAL A 293 19.14 -8.27 -3.14
C VAL A 293 18.26 -9.37 -3.73
N LEU A 294 16.97 -9.38 -3.40
CA LEU A 294 15.99 -10.32 -3.94
C LEU A 294 15.90 -10.22 -5.47
N ARG A 295 15.83 -9.01 -6.01
CA ARG A 295 15.79 -8.75 -7.46
C ARG A 295 17.07 -9.15 -8.19
N GLU A 296 18.23 -8.94 -7.57
CA GLU A 296 19.49 -9.35 -8.20
C GLU A 296 19.58 -10.88 -8.36
N SER A 297 18.97 -11.62 -7.43
CA SER A 297 18.95 -13.09 -7.38
C SER A 297 20.36 -13.68 -7.57
N LYS A 298 21.38 -13.04 -6.97
CA LYS A 298 22.78 -13.46 -7.02
C LYS A 298 23.16 -14.11 -5.70
N TYR A 299 23.65 -15.34 -5.75
CA TYR A 299 24.09 -16.13 -4.60
C TYR A 299 25.22 -17.07 -5.06
N PRO A 300 26.08 -17.54 -4.14
CA PRO A 300 27.13 -18.50 -4.47
C PRO A 300 26.50 -19.80 -4.97
N THR A 301 26.82 -20.20 -6.21
CA THR A 301 26.29 -21.41 -6.83
C THR A 301 26.66 -22.65 -6.03
N ARG A 302 25.66 -23.42 -5.60
CA ARG A 302 25.83 -24.79 -5.10
C ARG A 302 25.31 -25.78 -6.16
N GLY A 303 26.03 -25.95 -7.27
CA GLY A 303 25.68 -26.95 -8.29
C GLY A 303 26.10 -26.63 -9.74
N LEU A 304 26.13 -27.66 -10.59
CA LEU A 304 26.56 -27.62 -11.99
C LEU A 304 25.43 -27.31 -13.00
N LYS A 305 24.15 -27.42 -12.61
CA LYS A 305 22.97 -27.11 -13.44
C LYS A 305 22.02 -26.20 -12.66
N PHE A 306 21.68 -25.05 -13.23
CA PHE A 306 20.74 -24.11 -12.64
C PHE A 306 19.88 -23.45 -13.73
N ASN A 307 18.55 -23.61 -13.65
CA ASN A 307 17.60 -22.91 -14.52
C ASN A 307 17.30 -21.54 -13.92
N ARG A 308 17.93 -20.50 -14.47
CA ARG A 308 17.74 -19.13 -14.00
C ARG A 308 16.38 -18.59 -14.41
N LEU A 309 15.60 -18.16 -13.41
CA LEU A 309 14.34 -17.47 -13.65
C LEU A 309 14.58 -16.04 -14.13
N HIS A 310 13.61 -15.51 -14.87
CA HIS A 310 13.59 -14.09 -15.21
C HIS A 310 13.59 -13.24 -13.93
N LYS A 311 14.25 -12.08 -13.98
CA LYS A 311 14.31 -11.18 -12.83
C LYS A 311 12.89 -10.79 -12.39
N PRO A 312 12.61 -10.80 -11.09
CA PRO A 312 11.32 -10.36 -10.58
C PRO A 312 11.21 -8.83 -10.66
N PHE A 313 10.01 -8.32 -10.93
CA PHE A 313 9.74 -6.89 -10.86
C PHE A 313 9.51 -6.45 -9.41
N LEU A 314 9.63 -5.14 -9.17
CA LEU A 314 9.24 -4.51 -7.92
C LEU A 314 7.97 -3.71 -8.13
N THR A 315 7.05 -3.81 -7.17
CA THR A 315 5.94 -2.88 -7.02
C THR A 315 5.97 -2.34 -5.59
N VAL A 316 5.83 -1.04 -5.39
CA VAL A 316 5.92 -0.46 -4.03
C VAL A 316 4.90 0.64 -3.91
N HIS A 317 4.05 0.53 -2.88
CA HIS A 317 3.11 1.59 -2.53
C HIS A 317 3.91 2.77 -1.97
N ALA A 318 3.78 3.92 -2.61
CA ALA A 318 4.54 5.10 -2.26
C ALA A 318 3.76 6.38 -2.56
N GLY A 319 3.73 7.30 -1.59
CA GLY A 319 3.07 8.60 -1.77
C GLY A 319 1.55 8.49 -1.87
N GLU A 320 0.98 7.48 -1.22
CA GLU A 320 -0.45 7.23 -1.05
C GLU A 320 -1.00 7.97 0.19
N ASP A 321 -0.29 7.89 1.32
CA ASP A 321 -0.62 8.52 2.60
C ASP A 321 0.55 9.39 3.10
N TYR A 322 0.27 10.68 3.23
CA TYR A 322 1.27 11.66 3.63
C TYR A 322 0.65 12.86 4.37
N SER A 323 1.44 13.44 5.28
CA SER A 323 1.03 14.66 6.00
C SER A 323 1.27 15.93 5.18
N HIS A 324 2.36 15.99 4.42
CA HIS A 324 2.73 17.10 3.54
C HIS A 324 3.01 16.56 2.12
N ILE A 325 2.66 17.32 1.06
CA ILE A 325 2.82 16.85 -0.34
C ILE A 325 4.28 16.50 -0.69
N LEU A 326 5.24 17.27 -0.19
CA LEU A 326 6.67 16.96 -0.30
C LEU A 326 7.04 15.61 0.35
N SER A 327 6.40 15.22 1.46
CA SER A 327 6.65 13.90 2.07
C SER A 327 6.24 12.78 1.11
N GLY A 328 5.08 12.90 0.49
CA GLY A 328 4.58 11.90 -0.46
C GLY A 328 5.43 11.83 -1.74
N MET A 329 5.79 12.98 -2.32
CA MET A 329 6.67 13.01 -3.49
C MET A 329 8.08 12.47 -3.17
N ARG A 330 8.63 12.81 -2.00
CA ARG A 330 9.90 12.27 -1.53
C ARG A 330 9.82 10.76 -1.34
N ALA A 331 8.74 10.22 -0.77
CA ALA A 331 8.56 8.77 -0.61
C ALA A 331 8.57 8.02 -1.96
N ILE A 332 7.95 8.61 -3.00
CA ILE A 332 8.00 8.07 -4.37
C ILE A 332 9.45 8.10 -4.90
N ASP A 333 10.15 9.23 -4.77
CA ASP A 333 11.54 9.35 -5.23
C ASP A 333 12.51 8.45 -4.46
N GLU A 334 12.34 8.31 -3.13
CA GLU A 334 13.06 7.35 -2.28
C GLU A 334 12.83 5.93 -2.78
N THR A 335 11.60 5.58 -3.14
CA THR A 335 11.29 4.25 -3.68
C THR A 335 12.05 4.01 -4.98
N VAL A 336 11.96 4.93 -5.95
CA VAL A 336 12.66 4.81 -7.24
C VAL A 336 14.17 4.76 -7.06
N LEU A 337 14.73 5.65 -6.25
CA LEU A 337 16.18 5.78 -6.03
C LEU A 337 16.75 4.67 -5.15
N PHE A 338 16.10 4.37 -4.03
CA PHE A 338 16.62 3.44 -3.03
C PHE A 338 16.39 2.01 -3.47
N CYS A 339 15.21 1.64 -3.98
CA CYS A 339 15.00 0.30 -4.52
C CYS A 339 15.68 0.10 -5.89
N ALA A 340 16.26 1.17 -6.45
CA ALA A 340 16.92 1.20 -7.74
C ALA A 340 15.99 0.70 -8.85
N PHE A 341 14.80 1.28 -8.97
CA PHE A 341 13.77 0.87 -9.93
C PHE A 341 14.30 0.85 -11.37
N GLN A 342 13.81 -0.12 -12.13
CA GLN A 342 14.12 -0.37 -13.54
C GLN A 342 12.85 -0.30 -14.38
N SER A 343 13.00 -0.40 -15.70
CA SER A 343 11.87 -0.52 -16.62
C SER A 343 10.97 -1.69 -16.20
N GLY A 344 9.67 -1.45 -16.14
CA GLY A 344 8.67 -2.43 -15.72
C GLY A 344 8.38 -2.47 -14.21
N ASP A 345 9.20 -1.82 -13.37
CA ASP A 345 8.90 -1.64 -11.94
C ASP A 345 7.75 -0.64 -11.75
N ARG A 346 7.02 -0.76 -10.63
CA ARG A 346 5.72 -0.09 -10.44
C ARG A 346 5.60 0.66 -9.13
N ILE A 347 4.95 1.82 -9.18
CA ILE A 347 4.55 2.59 -7.99
C ILE A 347 3.06 2.33 -7.74
N GLY A 348 2.76 1.73 -6.58
CA GLY A 348 1.41 1.58 -6.07
C GLY A 348 0.85 2.95 -5.67
N HIS A 349 -0.33 3.29 -6.18
CA HIS A 349 -1.07 4.54 -5.94
C HIS A 349 -0.35 5.81 -6.42
N GLY A 350 0.80 6.20 -5.88
CA GLY A 350 1.57 7.36 -6.38
C GLY A 350 0.87 8.72 -6.28
N LEU A 351 -0.14 8.85 -5.41
CA LEU A 351 -1.08 9.98 -5.38
C LEU A 351 -0.39 11.35 -5.31
N ALA A 352 0.63 11.48 -4.46
CA ALA A 352 1.36 12.72 -4.24
C ALA A 352 1.96 13.34 -5.51
N LEU A 353 2.19 12.54 -6.55
CA LEU A 353 2.76 13.02 -7.81
C LEU A 353 1.69 13.57 -8.77
N GLY A 354 0.41 13.18 -8.61
CA GLY A 354 -0.66 13.58 -9.50
C GLY A 354 -1.58 14.68 -8.98
N VAL A 355 -1.68 14.87 -7.66
CA VAL A 355 -2.52 15.93 -7.09
C VAL A 355 -1.97 17.32 -7.42
N ILE A 356 -2.84 18.27 -7.75
CA ILE A 356 -2.45 19.67 -8.00
C ILE A 356 -2.05 20.33 -6.66
N PRO A 357 -0.82 20.85 -6.49
CA PRO A 357 -0.33 21.34 -5.20
C PRO A 357 -1.16 22.48 -4.60
N SER A 358 -1.65 23.41 -5.41
CA SER A 358 -2.49 24.51 -4.96
C SER A 358 -3.85 24.04 -4.43
N GLU A 359 -4.49 23.10 -5.12
CA GLU A 359 -5.75 22.48 -4.67
C GLU A 359 -5.55 21.66 -3.40
N TRP A 360 -4.47 20.88 -3.32
CA TRP A 360 -4.08 20.17 -2.10
C TRP A 360 -3.88 21.13 -0.93
N ALA A 361 -3.13 22.22 -1.14
CA ALA A 361 -2.80 23.18 -0.09
C ALA A 361 -4.06 23.88 0.46
N HIS A 362 -5.00 24.24 -0.42
CA HIS A 362 -6.29 24.81 -0.04
C HIS A 362 -7.13 23.85 0.81
N LYS A 363 -7.23 22.58 0.42
CA LYS A 363 -7.97 21.57 1.18
C LYS A 363 -7.29 21.21 2.50
N GLN A 364 -5.97 21.11 2.49
CA GLN A 364 -5.19 20.70 3.66
C GLN A 364 -5.17 21.79 4.73
N ASN A 365 -5.08 23.06 4.32
CA ASN A 365 -4.95 24.25 5.15
C ASN A 365 -3.68 24.27 6.03
N THR A 366 -3.43 23.24 6.82
CA THR A 366 -2.24 23.06 7.66
C THR A 366 -1.75 21.62 7.62
N ALA A 367 -0.45 21.43 7.43
CA ALA A 367 0.20 20.13 7.51
C ALA A 367 1.04 20.02 8.79
N TYR A 368 1.04 18.83 9.40
CA TYR A 368 1.83 18.55 10.60
C TYR A 368 2.90 17.52 10.27
N VAL A 369 4.16 17.88 10.45
CA VAL A 369 5.32 17.02 10.18
C VAL A 369 6.33 17.18 11.31
N THR A 370 7.16 16.16 11.56
CA THR A 370 8.25 16.31 12.52
C THR A 370 9.34 17.22 11.95
N VAL A 371 10.10 17.93 12.81
CA VAL A 371 11.21 18.80 12.39
C VAL A 371 12.17 18.07 11.46
N GLY A 372 12.56 16.84 11.80
CA GLY A 372 13.50 16.11 10.96
C GLY A 372 12.93 15.69 9.61
N ASP A 373 11.63 15.38 9.52
CA ASP A 373 11.01 15.03 8.24
C ASP A 373 10.72 16.28 7.40
N HIS A 374 10.44 17.42 8.05
CA HIS A 374 10.35 18.72 7.40
C HIS A 374 11.68 19.14 6.79
N LEU A 375 12.78 19.01 7.55
CA LEU A 375 14.12 19.28 7.03
C LEU A 375 14.47 18.34 5.86
N ASP A 376 14.18 17.05 5.97
CA ASP A 376 14.40 16.09 4.88
C ASP A 376 13.58 16.48 3.62
N ASN A 377 12.32 16.91 3.79
CA ASN A 377 11.48 17.38 2.70
C ASN A 377 12.03 18.64 2.03
N LEU A 378 12.50 19.62 2.80
CA LEU A 378 13.08 20.86 2.28
C LEU A 378 14.38 20.59 1.53
N VAL A 379 15.25 19.75 2.09
CA VAL A 379 16.52 19.35 1.47
C VAL A 379 16.27 18.61 0.15
N TRP A 380 15.32 17.67 0.13
CA TRP A 380 14.89 16.97 -1.07
C TRP A 380 14.33 17.95 -2.11
N CYS A 381 13.42 18.83 -1.70
CA CYS A 381 12.79 19.84 -2.54
C CYS A 381 13.84 20.74 -3.18
N TYR A 382 14.81 21.24 -2.41
CA TYR A 382 15.90 22.07 -2.91
C TYR A 382 16.73 21.36 -3.99
N GLN A 383 17.04 20.08 -3.81
CA GLN A 383 17.80 19.31 -4.80
C GLN A 383 17.02 19.09 -6.10
N LYS A 384 15.72 18.82 -6.02
CA LYS A 384 14.85 18.75 -7.21
C LYS A 384 14.67 20.11 -7.87
N ALA A 385 14.55 21.16 -7.08
CA ALA A 385 14.44 22.53 -7.57
C ALA A 385 15.67 22.93 -8.41
N LEU A 386 16.89 22.53 -8.00
CA LEU A 386 18.11 22.75 -8.80
C LEU A 386 18.07 22.11 -10.20
N LEU A 387 17.30 21.03 -10.38
CA LEU A 387 17.09 20.41 -11.69
C LEU A 387 16.01 21.15 -12.48
N VAL A 388 14.91 21.52 -11.82
CA VAL A 388 13.78 22.26 -12.43
C VAL A 388 14.20 23.63 -12.95
N VAL A 389 14.98 24.40 -12.17
CA VAL A 389 15.35 25.78 -12.56
C VAL A 389 16.23 25.85 -13.81
N GLN A 390 16.87 24.74 -14.21
CA GLN A 390 17.62 24.67 -15.47
C GLN A 390 16.69 24.80 -16.68
N SER A 391 15.45 24.33 -16.55
CA SER A 391 14.41 24.42 -17.58
C SER A 391 13.40 25.54 -17.32
N VAL A 392 13.25 25.97 -16.06
CA VAL A 392 12.27 26.96 -15.61
C VAL A 392 12.95 28.07 -14.79
N PRO A 393 13.71 28.99 -15.42
CA PRO A 393 14.57 29.95 -14.70
C PRO A 393 13.80 30.95 -13.81
N GLN A 394 12.52 31.18 -14.07
CA GLN A 394 11.66 32.05 -13.26
C GLN A 394 11.51 31.60 -11.80
N MET A 395 11.84 30.34 -11.48
CA MET A 395 11.75 29.77 -10.12
C MET A 395 13.03 29.96 -9.28
N VAL A 396 14.08 30.57 -9.82
CA VAL A 396 15.37 30.76 -9.11
C VAL A 396 15.18 31.52 -7.79
N GLY A 397 14.26 32.47 -7.71
CA GLY A 397 13.99 33.23 -6.48
C GLY A 397 13.54 32.35 -5.31
N THR A 398 12.83 31.26 -5.56
CA THR A 398 12.35 30.32 -4.53
C THR A 398 13.49 29.51 -3.90
N LEU A 399 14.62 29.34 -4.59
CA LEU A 399 15.77 28.60 -4.06
C LEU A 399 16.37 29.26 -2.82
N GLN A 400 16.41 30.60 -2.78
CA GLN A 400 16.96 31.32 -1.65
C GLN A 400 16.08 31.11 -0.40
N LEU A 401 14.77 31.20 -0.57
CA LEU A 401 13.80 30.92 0.51
C LEU A 401 13.98 29.50 1.07
N LEU A 402 14.06 28.49 0.19
CA LEU A 402 14.31 27.11 0.63
C LEU A 402 15.65 26.97 1.36
N ARG A 403 16.69 27.65 0.90
CA ARG A 403 18.00 27.63 1.55
C ARG A 403 17.96 28.23 2.95
N ASP A 404 17.25 29.34 3.14
CA ASP A 404 17.10 30.00 4.44
C ASP A 404 16.30 29.12 5.41
N LYS A 405 15.22 28.48 4.94
CA LYS A 405 14.49 27.47 5.72
C LYS A 405 15.37 26.29 6.12
N ILE A 406 16.13 25.73 5.17
CA ILE A 406 17.07 24.62 5.45
C ILE A 406 18.12 25.06 6.48
N HIS A 407 18.65 26.28 6.34
CA HIS A 407 19.64 26.82 7.26
C HIS A 407 19.10 26.86 8.69
N PHE A 408 17.92 27.45 8.89
CA PHE A 408 17.25 27.56 10.18
C PHE A 408 16.93 26.18 10.78
N TRP A 409 16.25 25.31 10.03
CA TRP A 409 15.84 23.99 10.54
C TRP A 409 17.04 23.05 10.76
N SER A 410 18.12 23.20 9.99
CA SER A 410 19.37 22.50 10.24
C SER A 410 20.01 22.96 11.54
N GLU A 411 20.13 24.27 11.77
CA GLU A 411 20.70 24.82 13.00
C GLU A 411 19.87 24.42 14.22
N TYR A 412 18.55 24.54 14.11
CA TYR A 412 17.62 24.09 15.14
C TYR A 412 17.83 22.61 15.49
N LEU A 413 17.90 21.73 14.49
CA LEU A 413 17.99 20.28 14.71
C LEU A 413 19.38 19.82 15.18
N TYR A 414 20.44 20.30 14.54
CA TYR A 414 21.80 19.80 14.77
C TYR A 414 22.60 20.63 15.78
N GLY A 415 22.15 21.85 16.11
CA GLY A 415 22.91 22.83 16.90
C GLY A 415 23.88 23.66 16.07
N GLU A 416 24.06 23.31 14.79
CA GLU A 416 24.84 24.05 13.81
C GLU A 416 24.20 23.91 12.43
N SER A 417 24.42 24.90 11.56
CA SER A 417 23.88 24.84 10.21
C SER A 417 24.75 24.02 9.26
N HIS A 418 24.11 23.17 8.45
CA HIS A 418 24.78 22.37 7.45
C HIS A 418 24.34 22.75 6.03
N PRO A 419 25.26 22.77 5.04
CA PRO A 419 24.89 23.05 3.65
C PRO A 419 23.88 22.03 3.09
N PRO A 420 22.93 22.45 2.24
CA PRO A 420 21.91 21.56 1.67
C PRO A 420 22.49 20.31 0.99
N LYS A 421 23.62 20.44 0.28
CA LYS A 421 24.29 19.30 -0.37
C LYS A 421 24.75 18.23 0.62
N ARG A 422 25.30 18.64 1.77
CA ARG A 422 25.78 17.72 2.80
C ARG A 422 24.63 16.94 3.45
N LEU A 423 23.54 17.64 3.75
CA LEU A 423 22.32 17.02 4.28
C LEU A 423 21.73 16.02 3.29
N HIS A 424 21.69 16.39 2.00
CA HIS A 424 21.22 15.49 0.95
C HIS A 424 22.10 14.25 0.80
N ASP A 425 23.43 14.39 0.84
CA ASP A 425 24.35 13.26 0.76
C ASP A 425 24.17 12.30 1.95
N ALA A 426 23.94 12.84 3.16
CA ALA A 426 23.60 12.05 4.34
C ALA A 426 22.25 11.32 4.19
N TRP A 427 21.26 11.98 3.63
CA TRP A 427 19.95 11.37 3.32
C TRP A 427 20.09 10.24 2.29
N ARG A 428 20.91 10.40 1.24
CA ARG A 428 21.14 9.36 0.24
C ARG A 428 21.72 8.07 0.84
N LEU A 429 22.58 8.18 1.87
CA LEU A 429 23.17 7.01 2.53
C LEU A 429 22.14 6.10 3.21
N ARG A 430 20.92 6.58 3.49
CA ARG A 430 19.85 5.79 4.09
C ARG A 430 19.40 4.62 3.21
N ARG A 431 19.71 4.63 1.92
CA ARG A 431 19.45 3.49 1.01
C ARG A 431 20.29 2.25 1.34
N ASN A 432 21.36 2.37 2.13
CA ASN A 432 22.21 1.24 2.52
C ASN A 432 21.64 0.50 3.74
N CYS A 433 21.96 -0.78 3.87
CA CYS A 433 21.67 -1.53 5.09
C CYS A 433 22.69 -1.17 6.19
N PRO A 434 22.27 -0.45 7.25
CA PRO A 434 23.21 0.03 8.28
C PRO A 434 23.92 -1.12 8.99
N LEU A 435 23.22 -2.23 9.27
CA LEU A 435 23.81 -3.39 9.95
C LEU A 435 24.93 -4.03 9.12
N LYS A 436 24.72 -4.17 7.80
CA LYS A 436 25.74 -4.70 6.89
C LYS A 436 26.90 -3.74 6.73
N THR A 437 26.62 -2.45 6.61
CA THR A 437 27.65 -1.40 6.55
C THR A 437 28.52 -1.39 7.81
N LEU A 438 27.94 -1.51 9.00
CA LEU A 438 28.69 -1.61 10.26
C LEU A 438 29.48 -2.90 10.37
N SER A 439 28.91 -4.03 9.94
CA SER A 439 29.63 -5.31 9.94
C SER A 439 30.86 -5.27 9.02
N LEU A 440 30.77 -4.60 7.87
CA LEU A 440 31.91 -4.38 6.98
C LEU A 440 33.02 -3.61 7.69
N PHE A 441 32.67 -2.56 8.44
CA PHE A 441 33.65 -1.78 9.20
C PHE A 441 34.24 -2.51 10.41
N ASN A 442 33.47 -3.39 11.07
CA ASN A 442 33.91 -4.13 12.26
C ASN A 442 34.72 -5.40 11.93
N ILE A 443 34.45 -6.06 10.80
CA ILE A 443 35.13 -7.30 10.40
C ILE A 443 36.54 -7.01 9.88
N ASP A 444 36.77 -5.85 9.26
CA ASP A 444 38.06 -5.52 8.64
C ASP A 444 38.60 -4.19 9.16
N GLY A 445 39.39 -4.24 10.25
CA GLY A 445 40.25 -3.13 10.69
C GLY A 445 41.31 -2.68 9.66
N LYS A 446 41.23 -3.16 8.41
CA LYS A 446 42.03 -2.74 7.25
C LYS A 446 41.19 -2.77 5.97
N ASN A 447 40.97 -1.59 5.38
CA ASN A 447 40.89 -1.30 3.94
C ASN A 447 40.33 -2.40 3.00
N ARG A 448 39.03 -2.71 3.09
CA ARG A 448 38.35 -3.44 2.00
C ARG A 448 37.32 -2.55 1.33
N LYS A 449 37.55 -2.19 0.06
CA LYS A 449 36.52 -1.61 -0.80
C LYS A 449 35.46 -2.70 -1.05
N VAL A 450 34.18 -2.35 -0.98
CA VAL A 450 33.14 -3.26 -1.47
C VAL A 450 33.34 -3.38 -2.98
N GLU A 451 33.93 -4.49 -3.42
CA GLU A 451 34.10 -4.74 -4.84
C GLU A 451 32.72 -4.80 -5.51
N LYS A 452 32.61 -4.21 -6.70
CA LYS A 452 31.36 -4.13 -7.49
C LYS A 452 30.69 -5.50 -7.74
N HIS A 453 31.40 -6.60 -7.48
CA HIS A 453 31.00 -7.97 -7.73
C HIS A 453 30.86 -8.84 -6.46
N ASP A 454 31.05 -8.28 -5.26
CA ASP A 454 30.92 -9.05 -4.02
C ASP A 454 29.45 -9.38 -3.72
N ALA A 455 29.04 -10.61 -4.01
CA ALA A 455 27.66 -11.07 -3.83
C ALA A 455 27.14 -10.97 -2.38
N VAL A 456 28.04 -10.87 -1.38
CA VAL A 456 27.67 -10.81 0.04
C VAL A 456 27.19 -9.42 0.46
N PHE A 457 27.74 -8.37 -0.15
CA PHE A 457 27.45 -6.97 0.18
C PHE A 457 26.66 -6.24 -0.91
N LYS A 458 26.70 -6.76 -2.15
CA LYS A 458 26.00 -6.17 -3.27
C LYS A 458 24.49 -6.17 -3.05
N GLY A 459 23.84 -5.05 -3.37
CA GLY A 459 22.43 -4.82 -3.10
C GLY A 459 22.17 -4.40 -1.65
N TRP A 460 22.84 -4.97 -0.66
CA TRP A 460 22.77 -4.50 0.73
C TRP A 460 23.43 -3.13 0.94
N ILE A 461 24.58 -2.91 0.29
CA ILE A 461 25.36 -1.68 0.31
C ILE A 461 25.60 -1.25 -1.14
N VAL A 462 25.21 -0.01 -1.49
CA VAL A 462 25.31 0.59 -2.83
C VAL A 462 26.07 1.92 -2.83
N ASP A 463 26.40 2.45 -1.66
CA ASP A 463 27.35 3.55 -1.47
C ASP A 463 28.63 3.03 -0.81
N PHE A 464 29.61 3.91 -0.57
CA PHE A 464 30.92 3.56 0.02
C PHE A 464 31.87 2.78 -0.90
N HIS A 465 31.97 3.19 -2.17
CA HIS A 465 32.92 2.60 -3.14
C HIS A 465 34.32 3.25 -3.12
N ASP A 466 34.44 4.45 -2.55
CA ASP A 466 35.69 5.22 -2.49
C ASP A 466 36.32 5.23 -1.09
N GLU A 467 37.65 5.39 -1.03
CA GLU A 467 38.43 5.39 0.24
C GLU A 467 38.06 6.52 1.19
N PHE A 468 37.49 7.61 0.70
CA PHE A 468 37.13 8.78 1.51
C PHE A 468 35.88 8.51 2.37
N ASP A 469 34.85 7.92 1.78
CA ASP A 469 33.59 7.64 2.47
C ASP A 469 33.69 6.39 3.36
N THR A 470 34.53 5.42 2.98
CA THR A 470 34.79 4.21 3.77
C THR A 470 35.56 4.48 5.07
N ARG A 471 36.26 5.62 5.19
CA ARG A 471 37.07 5.96 6.39
C ARG A 471 36.27 6.57 7.56
N LEU A 472 34.93 6.57 7.51
CA LEU A 472 34.06 7.04 8.62
C LEU A 472 34.26 8.52 9.04
N LYS A 473 34.98 9.35 8.26
CA LYS A 473 35.33 10.74 8.63
C LYS A 473 34.66 11.82 7.78
N ALA A 474 33.86 11.44 6.78
CA ALA A 474 33.16 12.42 5.95
C ALA A 474 31.98 13.03 6.74
N PRO A 475 31.79 14.36 6.76
CA PRO A 475 30.75 15.00 7.56
C PRO A 475 29.32 14.49 7.30
N HIS A 476 29.00 14.08 6.07
CA HIS A 476 27.68 13.55 5.73
C HIS A 476 27.44 12.13 6.27
N VAL A 477 28.50 11.32 6.48
CA VAL A 477 28.41 10.00 7.12
C VAL A 477 28.08 10.15 8.61
N GLU A 478 28.64 11.16 9.29
CA GLU A 478 28.32 11.45 10.68
C GLU A 478 26.87 11.89 10.88
N LEU A 479 26.33 12.71 9.96
CA LEU A 479 24.91 13.06 9.96
C LEU A 479 24.00 11.84 9.77
N TRP A 480 24.39 10.92 8.88
CA TRP A 480 23.67 9.67 8.68
C TRP A 480 23.70 8.78 9.93
N LYS A 481 24.83 8.67 10.62
CA LYS A 481 24.92 7.96 11.91
C LYS A 481 24.04 8.63 12.98
N LYS A 482 24.09 9.96 13.09
CA LYS A 482 23.25 10.71 14.04
C LYS A 482 21.76 10.48 13.78
N TYR A 483 21.36 10.36 12.51
CA TYR A 483 20.01 9.95 12.13
C TYR A 483 19.67 8.51 12.60
N LEU A 484 20.53 7.52 12.31
CA LEU A 484 20.28 6.12 12.67
C LEU A 484 20.18 5.91 14.18
N TYR A 485 21.06 6.57 14.93
CA TYR A 485 21.19 6.47 16.38
C TYR A 485 20.54 7.62 17.12
N ALA A 486 19.51 8.25 16.54
CA ALA A 486 18.83 9.39 17.12
C ALA A 486 18.44 9.15 18.60
N ASN A 487 17.96 7.95 18.93
CA ASN A 487 17.56 7.56 20.29
C ASN A 487 18.68 7.62 21.34
N ASN A 488 19.95 7.60 20.92
CA ASN A 488 21.10 7.67 21.82
C ASN A 488 21.37 9.10 22.29
N ASP A 489 20.88 10.11 21.57
CA ASP A 489 20.98 11.54 21.91
C ASP A 489 19.57 12.07 22.20
N ARG A 490 19.23 12.16 23.49
CA ARG A 490 17.88 12.57 23.95
C ARG A 490 17.49 13.96 23.45
N GLU A 491 18.44 14.89 23.38
CA GLU A 491 18.16 16.27 23.00
C GLU A 491 17.90 16.35 21.49
N PHE A 492 18.75 15.72 20.68
CA PHE A 492 18.54 15.60 19.25
C PHE A 492 17.23 14.88 18.91
N PHE A 493 16.96 13.76 19.59
CA PHE A 493 15.72 13.01 19.39
C PHE A 493 14.48 13.86 19.68
N SER A 494 14.48 14.57 20.82
CA SER A 494 13.38 15.47 21.20
C SER A 494 13.16 16.57 20.15
N ARG A 495 14.23 17.24 19.71
CA ARG A 495 14.16 18.27 18.66
C ARG A 495 13.68 17.70 17.34
N ARG A 496 14.13 16.50 16.96
CA ARG A 496 13.75 15.85 15.70
C ARG A 496 12.28 15.50 15.63
N GLU A 497 11.73 14.97 16.72
CA GLU A 497 10.34 14.49 16.82
C GLU A 497 9.34 15.61 17.16
N GLN A 498 9.82 16.81 17.47
CA GLN A 498 8.96 17.98 17.64
C GLN A 498 8.16 18.25 16.36
N ILE A 499 6.88 18.59 16.51
CA ILE A 499 5.96 18.82 15.40
C ILE A 499 6.06 20.27 14.91
N VAL A 500 6.29 20.42 13.61
CA VAL A 500 6.18 21.67 12.85
C VAL A 500 4.77 21.77 12.28
N SER A 501 4.10 22.88 12.57
CA SER A 501 2.84 23.25 11.91
C SER A 501 3.14 24.07 10.66
N VAL A 502 2.90 23.50 9.48
CA VAL A 502 3.16 24.12 8.18
C VAL A 502 1.85 24.69 7.62
N ASP A 503 1.75 26.01 7.56
CA ASP A 503 0.62 26.70 6.97
C ASP A 503 0.65 26.57 5.44
N CYS A 504 -0.35 25.91 4.86
CA CYS A 504 -0.44 25.68 3.41
C CYS A 504 -1.37 26.68 2.71
N SER A 505 -2.14 27.46 3.47
CA SER A 505 -3.21 28.30 2.94
C SER A 505 -2.75 29.68 2.45
N GLY A 506 -1.46 29.98 2.55
CA GLY A 506 -0.87 31.21 2.03
C GLY A 506 -1.25 32.48 2.82
N HIS A 507 -1.75 32.35 4.05
CA HIS A 507 -1.97 33.52 4.91
C HIS A 507 -0.66 34.28 5.13
N LYS A 508 -0.69 35.59 4.91
CA LYS A 508 0.46 36.47 5.14
C LYS A 508 0.71 36.59 6.65
N ARG A 509 1.70 35.84 7.14
CA ARG A 509 2.26 36.02 8.48
C ARG A 509 3.48 36.94 8.41
N THR A 510 3.73 37.68 9.47
CA THR A 510 4.92 38.54 9.62
C THR A 510 6.21 37.72 9.66
N GLU A 511 6.17 36.54 10.30
CA GLU A 511 7.22 35.52 10.24
C GLU A 511 6.68 34.27 9.54
N THR A 512 7.45 33.76 8.58
CA THR A 512 7.06 32.60 7.76
C THR A 512 7.47 31.28 8.37
N PHE A 513 8.58 31.23 9.10
CA PHE A 513 9.06 30.03 9.77
C PHE A 513 9.81 30.41 11.05
N GLY A 514 9.81 29.53 12.04
CA GLY A 514 10.48 29.79 13.30
C GLY A 514 10.06 28.88 14.44
N PHE A 515 10.51 29.27 15.64
CA PHE A 515 10.12 28.69 16.91
C PHE A 515 9.65 29.80 17.85
N ARG A 516 8.40 29.74 18.31
CA ARG A 516 7.81 30.74 19.21
C ARG A 516 6.85 30.06 20.18
N ASP A 517 6.87 30.49 21.44
CA ASP A 517 5.98 29.99 22.50
C ASP A 517 5.96 28.45 22.62
N GLY A 518 7.11 27.81 22.45
CA GLY A 518 7.24 26.36 22.50
C GLY A 518 6.76 25.62 21.23
N ARG A 519 6.40 26.33 20.15
CA ARG A 519 5.84 25.76 18.93
C ARG A 519 6.71 26.05 17.71
N CYS A 520 6.99 25.00 16.94
CA CYS A 520 7.62 25.11 15.63
C CYS A 520 6.57 25.40 14.57
N PHE A 521 6.83 26.37 13.69
CA PHE A 521 5.94 26.72 12.59
C PHE A 521 6.71 27.01 11.31
N ASP A 522 6.08 26.76 10.16
CA ASP A 522 6.53 27.13 8.82
C ASP A 522 5.31 27.52 7.96
N SER A 523 5.52 28.06 6.76
CA SER A 523 4.48 28.39 5.80
C SER A 523 4.92 28.10 4.37
N THR A 524 3.99 27.64 3.55
CA THR A 524 4.21 27.42 2.11
C THR A 524 3.66 28.61 1.33
N SER A 525 4.55 29.31 0.63
CA SER A 525 4.19 30.41 -0.26
C SER A 525 3.62 29.93 -1.60
N SER A 526 2.95 30.82 -2.35
CA SER A 526 2.49 30.51 -3.71
C SER A 526 3.64 30.12 -4.64
N SER A 527 4.80 30.78 -4.51
CA SER A 527 5.99 30.46 -5.30
C SER A 527 6.55 29.06 -5.01
N GLU A 528 6.41 28.58 -3.76
CA GLU A 528 6.76 27.21 -3.41
C GLU A 528 5.76 26.21 -3.99
N LEU A 529 4.46 26.53 -3.98
CA LEU A 529 3.44 25.66 -4.59
C LEU A 529 3.64 25.51 -6.11
N ASP A 530 3.98 26.61 -6.81
CA ASP A 530 4.34 26.57 -8.23
C ASP A 530 5.59 25.72 -8.46
N LEU A 531 6.60 25.85 -7.60
CA LEU A 531 7.81 25.02 -7.66
C LEU A 531 7.48 23.54 -7.38
N TYR A 532 6.57 23.24 -6.45
CA TYR A 532 6.16 21.87 -6.16
C TYR A 532 5.48 21.23 -7.38
N GLU A 533 4.64 21.98 -8.10
CA GLU A 533 4.00 21.51 -9.33
C GLU A 533 5.02 21.25 -10.44
N ALA A 534 6.01 22.14 -10.58
CA ALA A 534 7.10 21.95 -11.53
C ALA A 534 7.99 20.75 -11.17
N ILE A 535 8.26 20.53 -9.89
CA ILE A 535 8.97 19.32 -9.41
C ILE A 535 8.15 18.07 -9.72
N GLN A 536 6.82 18.08 -9.54
CA GLN A 536 5.96 16.96 -9.94
C GLN A 536 6.09 16.67 -11.43
N ASP A 537 5.95 17.69 -12.28
CA ASP A 537 6.02 17.54 -13.73
C ASP A 537 7.40 17.01 -14.18
N TRP A 538 8.49 17.50 -13.56
CA TRP A 538 9.84 16.97 -13.79
C TRP A 538 9.97 15.51 -13.36
N CYS A 539 9.46 15.15 -12.18
CA CYS A 539 9.48 13.78 -11.68
C CYS A 539 8.65 12.84 -12.56
N ILE A 540 7.47 13.26 -13.02
CA ILE A 540 6.62 12.50 -13.95
C ILE A 540 7.39 12.18 -15.24
N GLU A 541 8.00 13.19 -15.86
CA GLU A 541 8.83 13.01 -17.05
C GLU A 541 10.00 12.05 -16.76
N HIS A 542 10.72 12.27 -15.66
CA HIS A 542 11.87 11.45 -15.28
C HIS A 542 11.51 9.97 -15.06
N TYR A 543 10.35 9.69 -14.47
CA TYR A 543 9.88 8.32 -14.25
C TYR A 543 9.31 7.68 -15.52
N SER A 544 8.70 8.49 -16.40
CA SER A 544 8.26 8.02 -17.73
C SER A 544 9.46 7.59 -18.59
N ASP A 545 10.55 8.38 -18.61
CA ASP A 545 11.81 8.05 -19.30
C ASP A 545 12.46 6.76 -18.77
N LYS A 546 12.17 6.38 -17.53
CA LYS A 546 12.62 5.12 -16.90
C LYS A 546 11.67 3.95 -17.14
N GLU A 547 10.55 4.18 -17.83
CA GLU A 547 9.49 3.21 -18.07
C GLU A 547 8.87 2.64 -16.79
N ILE A 548 8.83 3.44 -15.73
CA ILE A 548 8.20 3.08 -14.45
C ILE A 548 6.69 3.28 -14.60
N SER A 549 5.91 2.27 -14.20
CA SER A 549 4.45 2.32 -14.28
C SER A 549 3.81 2.74 -12.97
N PHE A 550 2.69 3.45 -13.03
CA PHE A 550 1.90 3.87 -11.87
C PHE A 550 0.58 3.10 -11.84
N GLU A 551 0.31 2.48 -10.70
CA GLU A 551 -0.90 1.69 -10.49
C GLU A 551 -2.01 2.61 -9.95
N ALA A 552 -2.97 2.94 -10.81
CA ALA A 552 -4.18 3.65 -10.44
C ALA A 552 -5.20 2.69 -9.86
N CYS A 553 -5.65 2.95 -8.63
CA CYS A 553 -6.66 2.14 -7.95
C CYS A 553 -7.88 3.03 -7.61
N PRO A 554 -8.74 3.40 -8.58
CA PRO A 554 -9.64 4.54 -8.43
C PRO A 554 -10.54 4.49 -7.20
N THR A 555 -11.28 3.39 -6.99
CA THR A 555 -12.15 3.24 -5.82
C THR A 555 -11.34 3.23 -4.51
N SER A 556 -10.22 2.52 -4.46
CA SER A 556 -9.35 2.49 -3.27
C SER A 556 -8.79 3.88 -2.94
N ASN A 557 -8.38 4.62 -3.97
CA ASN A 557 -7.87 5.98 -3.87
C ASN A 557 -8.92 6.97 -3.34
N ILE A 558 -10.20 6.81 -3.66
CA ILE A 558 -11.27 7.61 -3.04
C ILE A 558 -11.42 7.27 -1.55
N TYR A 559 -11.26 6.02 -1.15
CA TYR A 559 -11.43 5.61 0.25
C TYR A 559 -10.24 5.97 1.14
N ILE A 560 -9.02 5.84 0.62
CA ILE A 560 -7.77 6.04 1.37
C ILE A 560 -7.21 7.45 1.18
N GLY A 561 -7.28 7.96 -0.05
CA GLY A 561 -6.81 9.29 -0.40
C GLY A 561 -7.74 10.40 0.09
N ARG A 562 -7.29 11.65 -0.03
CA ARG A 562 -8.08 12.84 0.32
C ARG A 562 -8.92 13.36 -0.86
N PHE A 563 -9.43 12.44 -1.67
CA PHE A 563 -10.29 12.76 -2.81
C PHE A 563 -11.75 12.62 -2.40
N GLU A 564 -12.58 13.56 -2.83
CA GLU A 564 -14.03 13.47 -2.64
C GLU A 564 -14.71 12.88 -3.87
N ARG A 565 -14.10 13.04 -5.06
CA ARG A 565 -14.69 12.71 -6.34
C ARG A 565 -13.68 12.06 -7.29
N TYR A 566 -14.17 11.18 -8.16
CA TYR A 566 -13.35 10.49 -9.16
C TYR A 566 -12.71 11.42 -10.20
N HIS A 567 -13.28 12.60 -10.50
CA HIS A 567 -12.65 13.53 -11.43
C HIS A 567 -11.33 14.10 -10.90
N GLU A 568 -11.09 14.03 -9.59
CA GLU A 568 -9.85 14.49 -8.95
C GLU A 568 -8.74 13.43 -9.05
N HIS A 569 -9.05 12.26 -9.60
CA HIS A 569 -8.13 11.14 -9.62
C HIS A 569 -6.88 11.45 -10.46
N PRO A 570 -5.66 11.20 -9.93
CA PRO A 570 -4.39 11.45 -10.62
C PRO A 570 -4.21 10.87 -12.02
N ILE A 571 -4.93 9.80 -12.37
CA ILE A 571 -4.87 9.17 -13.69
C ILE A 571 -5.08 10.18 -14.83
N TYR A 572 -5.95 11.17 -14.64
CA TYR A 572 -6.22 12.22 -15.63
C TYR A 572 -5.02 13.15 -15.86
N ARG A 573 -4.12 13.26 -14.88
CA ARG A 573 -2.87 14.01 -15.01
C ARG A 573 -1.76 13.14 -15.59
N TRP A 574 -1.63 11.90 -15.12
CA TRP A 574 -0.58 10.98 -15.55
C TRP A 574 -0.73 10.58 -17.02
N CYS A 575 -1.91 10.10 -17.41
CA CYS A 575 -2.26 9.64 -18.75
C CYS A 575 -3.63 10.24 -19.11
N PRO A 576 -3.68 11.51 -19.57
CA PRO A 576 -4.94 12.18 -19.87
C PRO A 576 -5.68 11.55 -21.06
N PRO A 577 -7.03 11.63 -21.09
CA PRO A 577 -7.81 11.25 -22.26
C PRO A 577 -7.61 12.17 -23.47
N ASP A 578 -7.21 13.43 -23.24
CA ASP A 578 -6.87 14.40 -24.28
C ASP A 578 -5.37 14.75 -24.24
N PRO A 579 -4.60 14.36 -25.27
CA PRO A 579 -3.17 14.68 -25.37
C PRO A 579 -2.86 16.19 -25.33
N SER A 580 -3.81 17.06 -25.68
CA SER A 580 -3.61 18.52 -25.61
C SER A 580 -3.31 19.00 -24.19
N TRP A 581 -3.73 18.26 -23.16
CA TRP A 581 -3.55 18.64 -21.76
C TRP A 581 -2.10 18.57 -21.30
N ILE A 582 -1.27 17.76 -21.97
CA ILE A 582 0.18 17.65 -21.72
C ILE A 582 1.02 18.44 -22.73
N SER A 583 0.39 19.16 -23.65
CA SER A 583 1.11 20.11 -24.51
C SER A 583 1.77 21.21 -23.67
N LYS A 584 2.82 21.85 -24.19
CA LYS A 584 3.54 22.91 -23.48
C LYS A 584 2.58 24.05 -23.11
N GLY A 585 2.44 24.34 -21.81
CA GLY A 585 1.51 25.34 -21.29
C GLY A 585 0.06 24.82 -21.12
N GLY A 586 -0.17 23.55 -21.43
CA GLY A 586 -1.45 22.87 -21.22
C GLY A 586 -1.76 22.64 -19.74
N LYS A 587 -3.00 22.21 -19.46
CA LYS A 587 -3.56 22.02 -18.12
C LYS A 587 -2.66 21.24 -17.16
N PHE A 588 -2.01 20.20 -17.65
CA PHE A 588 -1.16 19.28 -16.88
C PHE A 588 0.32 19.33 -17.29
N ASN A 589 0.73 20.45 -17.90
CA ASN A 589 2.11 20.73 -18.27
C ASN A 589 2.36 22.26 -18.37
N ARG A 590 1.93 23.00 -17.34
CA ARG A 590 1.97 24.47 -17.27
C ARG A 590 3.37 25.04 -17.51
N PHE A 591 4.39 24.34 -17.01
CA PHE A 591 5.80 24.74 -17.14
C PHE A 591 6.53 24.14 -18.35
N GLY A 592 5.85 23.29 -19.14
CA GLY A 592 6.45 22.70 -20.34
C GLY A 592 7.55 21.67 -20.07
N LEU A 593 7.54 21.04 -18.90
CA LEU A 593 8.55 20.06 -18.47
C LEU A 593 8.26 18.64 -18.99
N ARG A 594 7.00 18.32 -19.24
CA ARG A 594 6.57 17.01 -19.72
C ARG A 594 6.60 16.95 -21.24
N LYS A 595 7.00 15.80 -21.78
CA LYS A 595 6.97 15.50 -23.22
C LYS A 595 5.94 14.44 -23.56
N GLY A 596 5.50 13.65 -22.59
CA GLY A 596 4.57 12.55 -22.81
C GLY A 596 3.71 12.19 -21.61
N GLU A 597 2.89 11.17 -21.85
CA GLU A 597 2.10 10.50 -20.82
C GLU A 597 3.03 9.67 -19.90
N LEU A 598 2.63 9.50 -18.65
CA LEU A 598 3.26 8.53 -17.75
C LEU A 598 2.69 7.14 -18.01
N ASN A 599 3.50 6.10 -17.86
CA ASN A 599 3.00 4.74 -17.88
C ASN A 599 2.07 4.52 -16.68
N ALA A 600 0.80 4.16 -16.94
CA ALA A 600 -0.17 3.87 -15.91
C ALA A 600 -1.03 2.66 -16.27
N CYS A 601 -1.50 1.94 -15.26
CA CYS A 601 -2.49 0.87 -15.39
C CYS A 601 -3.58 1.03 -14.32
N ILE A 602 -4.75 0.46 -14.56
CA ILE A 602 -5.88 0.49 -13.63
C ILE A 602 -5.97 -0.86 -12.93
N ASN A 603 -6.09 -0.83 -11.60
CA ASN A 603 -6.23 -1.99 -10.74
C ASN A 603 -7.38 -1.78 -9.74
N THR A 604 -7.86 -2.89 -9.17
CA THR A 604 -8.87 -2.86 -8.10
C THR A 604 -8.29 -2.66 -6.71
N ASP A 605 -6.97 -2.84 -6.55
CA ASP A 605 -6.31 -2.98 -5.27
C ASP A 605 -6.91 -4.17 -4.49
N ASP A 606 -7.64 -3.93 -3.40
CA ASP A 606 -8.34 -4.97 -2.65
C ASP A 606 -9.80 -5.17 -3.11
N ALA A 607 -10.02 -5.87 -4.23
CA ALA A 607 -11.38 -6.20 -4.72
C ALA A 607 -12.24 -7.01 -3.73
N ALA A 608 -11.61 -7.72 -2.79
CA ALA A 608 -12.32 -8.44 -1.73
C ALA A 608 -12.84 -7.51 -0.62
N LEU A 609 -12.25 -6.32 -0.49
CA LEU A 609 -12.56 -5.32 0.53
C LEU A 609 -13.47 -4.23 -0.05
N MET A 610 -13.12 -3.73 -1.23
CA MET A 610 -13.83 -2.68 -1.94
C MET A 610 -14.95 -3.31 -2.79
N PRO A 611 -16.19 -2.79 -2.75
CA PRO A 611 -17.31 -3.35 -3.51
C PRO A 611 -17.22 -2.95 -4.98
N THR A 612 -16.18 -3.41 -5.68
CA THR A 612 -15.86 -3.07 -7.06
C THR A 612 -15.31 -4.27 -7.82
N THR A 613 -15.21 -4.13 -9.14
CA THR A 613 -14.57 -5.09 -10.05
C THR A 613 -13.65 -4.31 -10.98
N ILE A 614 -12.71 -5.00 -11.63
CA ILE A 614 -11.80 -4.33 -12.56
C ILE A 614 -12.56 -3.64 -13.71
N GLN A 615 -13.64 -4.25 -14.19
CA GLN A 615 -14.54 -3.67 -15.19
C GLN A 615 -15.18 -2.36 -14.70
N ASN A 616 -15.61 -2.33 -13.43
CA ASN A 616 -16.20 -1.13 -12.83
C ASN A 616 -15.18 0.00 -12.70
N GLU A 617 -13.93 -0.28 -12.34
CA GLU A 617 -12.88 0.75 -12.28
C GLU A 617 -12.69 1.46 -13.63
N TYR A 618 -12.59 0.68 -14.72
CA TYR A 618 -12.52 1.24 -16.08
C TYR A 618 -13.78 2.06 -16.42
N ARG A 619 -14.96 1.52 -16.12
CA ARG A 619 -16.24 2.19 -16.41
C ARG A 619 -16.39 3.51 -15.66
N LEU A 620 -16.00 3.56 -14.38
CA LEU A 620 -16.06 4.75 -13.55
C LEU A 620 -15.21 5.88 -14.16
N LEU A 621 -13.96 5.58 -14.52
CA LEU A 621 -13.06 6.56 -15.13
C LEU A 621 -13.54 7.01 -16.51
N GLN A 622 -14.13 6.10 -17.30
CA GLN A 622 -14.74 6.44 -18.59
C GLN A 622 -15.89 7.43 -18.43
N CYS A 623 -16.84 7.14 -17.52
CA CYS A 623 -17.99 8.00 -17.28
C CYS A 623 -17.55 9.39 -16.84
N VAL A 624 -16.56 9.48 -15.95
CA VAL A 624 -16.02 10.76 -15.49
C VAL A 624 -15.36 11.55 -16.62
N ALA A 625 -14.64 10.89 -17.53
CA ALA A 625 -14.08 11.57 -18.70
C ALA A 625 -15.18 12.20 -19.57
N ILE A 626 -16.31 11.51 -19.75
CA ILE A 626 -17.44 12.00 -20.56
C ILE A 626 -18.22 13.08 -19.82
N GLU A 627 -18.69 12.78 -18.60
CA GLU A 627 -19.66 13.60 -17.87
C GLU A 627 -19.04 14.85 -17.24
N TYR A 628 -17.78 14.78 -16.81
CA TYR A 628 -17.12 15.89 -16.11
C TYR A 628 -16.13 16.64 -17.01
N TYR A 629 -15.37 15.92 -17.83
CA TYR A 629 -14.36 16.52 -18.69
C TYR A 629 -14.83 16.79 -20.14
N ASP A 630 -16.09 16.50 -20.44
CA ASP A 630 -16.71 16.70 -21.76
C ASP A 630 -15.92 16.03 -22.91
N ILE A 631 -15.28 14.89 -22.61
CA ILE A 631 -14.59 14.09 -23.62
C ILE A 631 -15.64 13.29 -24.38
N SER A 632 -15.61 13.38 -25.71
CA SER A 632 -16.50 12.59 -26.58
C SER A 632 -16.43 11.09 -26.24
N SER A 633 -17.56 10.40 -26.31
CA SER A 633 -17.66 8.97 -25.99
C SER A 633 -16.64 8.09 -26.73
N THR A 634 -16.37 8.38 -28.02
CA THR A 634 -15.35 7.68 -28.81
C THR A 634 -13.95 7.85 -28.23
N LYS A 635 -13.48 9.09 -28.02
CA LYS A 635 -12.15 9.34 -27.41
C LYS A 635 -12.02 8.73 -26.01
N ALA A 636 -13.07 8.79 -25.20
CA ALA A 636 -13.08 8.20 -23.87
C ALA A 636 -13.00 6.66 -23.92
N ALA A 637 -13.68 6.03 -24.88
CA ALA A 637 -13.59 4.59 -25.11
C ALA A 637 -12.18 4.17 -25.56
N ASP A 638 -11.59 4.88 -26.53
CA ASP A 638 -10.24 4.61 -27.03
C ASP A 638 -9.19 4.79 -25.91
N TRP A 639 -9.32 5.83 -25.09
CA TRP A 639 -8.43 6.07 -23.95
C TRP A 639 -8.48 4.92 -22.92
N ILE A 640 -9.69 4.51 -22.54
CA ILE A 640 -9.88 3.42 -21.57
C ILE A 640 -9.40 2.08 -22.13
N ASP A 641 -9.63 1.81 -23.41
CA ASP A 641 -9.15 0.58 -24.04
C ASP A 641 -7.61 0.54 -24.12
N ARG A 642 -6.95 1.66 -24.42
CA ARG A 642 -5.48 1.76 -24.34
C ARG A 642 -4.95 1.45 -22.94
N LEU A 643 -5.57 1.99 -21.89
CA LEU A 643 -5.19 1.70 -20.51
C LEU A 643 -5.41 0.22 -20.16
N ARG A 644 -6.51 -0.38 -20.63
CA ARG A 644 -6.82 -1.80 -20.46
C ARG A 644 -5.78 -2.69 -21.12
N ILE A 645 -5.48 -2.46 -22.40
CA ILE A 645 -4.47 -3.22 -23.15
C ILE A 645 -3.10 -3.12 -22.46
N LYS A 646 -2.73 -1.92 -22.00
CA LYS A 646 -1.47 -1.72 -21.27
C LYS A 646 -1.40 -2.51 -19.97
N GLY A 647 -2.51 -2.56 -19.21
CA GLY A 647 -2.60 -3.40 -18.00
C GLY A 647 -2.39 -4.88 -18.29
N VAL A 648 -3.01 -5.39 -19.37
CA VAL A 648 -2.83 -6.78 -19.82
C VAL A 648 -1.38 -7.04 -20.27
N GLN A 649 -0.80 -6.14 -21.06
CA GLN A 649 0.61 -6.26 -21.49
C GLN A 649 1.59 -6.26 -20.30
N ILE A 650 1.34 -5.44 -19.27
CA ILE A 650 2.14 -5.45 -18.03
C ILE A 650 2.05 -6.81 -17.34
N PHE A 651 0.86 -7.42 -17.30
CA PHE A 651 0.69 -8.76 -16.76
C PHE A 651 1.44 -9.79 -17.60
N GLU A 652 1.19 -9.85 -18.91
CA GLU A 652 1.78 -10.82 -19.85
C GLU A 652 3.31 -10.77 -19.85
N ASN A 653 3.90 -9.57 -19.90
CA ASN A 653 5.36 -9.38 -19.87
C ASN A 653 5.98 -9.89 -18.57
N ASN A 654 5.22 -9.85 -17.48
CA ASN A 654 5.67 -10.31 -16.18
C ASN A 654 5.35 -11.78 -15.93
N HIS A 655 4.34 -12.35 -16.57
CA HIS A 655 3.87 -13.72 -16.29
C HIS A 655 4.89 -14.77 -16.74
N LEU A 656 4.96 -15.88 -16.01
CA LEU A 656 5.63 -17.10 -16.46
C LEU A 656 4.68 -18.26 -16.21
N ASP A 657 4.49 -19.08 -17.25
CA ASP A 657 3.71 -20.29 -17.11
C ASP A 657 4.41 -21.26 -16.16
N TRP A 658 3.73 -21.52 -15.05
CA TRP A 658 4.18 -22.39 -13.97
C TRP A 658 3.61 -23.80 -14.09
N ALA A 659 2.61 -24.04 -14.95
CA ALA A 659 2.03 -25.34 -15.20
C ALA A 659 2.52 -25.89 -16.55
N ASN A 660 3.51 -26.80 -16.51
CA ASN A 660 4.13 -27.33 -17.74
C ASN A 660 3.20 -28.24 -18.57
#